data_AF-A0A1F9DXM6-F1
#
_entry.id   AF-A0A1F9DXM6-F1
#
_cell.length_a   1.000
_cell.length_b   1.000
_cell.length_c   1.000
_cell.angle_alpha   90.00
_cell.angle_beta   90.00
_cell.angle_gamma   90.00
#
_symmetry.space_group_name_H-M   'P 1'
#
loop_
_entity.id
_entity.type
_entity.pdbx_description
1 polymer ?
#
loop_
_entity_poly.entity_id
_entity_poly.type
_entity_poly.pdbx_seq_one_letter_code
_entity_poly.pdbx_strand_id
1 'polypeptide(L)'
;KSPLTLGIKEANSGGPAAQILDRLGLRAVIVQGAPRNRRLYCLFISNDKTTLIPANEYRGMKNYELVGKLRKQYGEKVAVICTGIAGERKYKGASVSLTDIFGDPSRNAARGGLGAVMGSKGLKAIIIDPSQAGQVDLADPEEFRKIVKSWVDTLKHDISCSLYSRFGTPFAISNSASQGTLPSNNYRSGRPANFIAVSGNSIQKILFERGGKMHRCMPGCVVQCSIIYPDKDGKRLCSAYEYETIAMLGTNLGITDNDAIARLKLICDDLGVDAIETGSSLGLAADAGKMSFGDWESAARLLGEIEKETPLGLALGNGVVATARYLNVSRIPAYKGQAIPAHDPRSVKGTGVTYFTSPMGADHTAGLTYRNPRNRDKQAENSLRSQIQAATCDAFGYCLNSVPGGRASIYPFFADLINARYGLQLTPKDIMEIGKQTLRDQLDFNEKAEFSKTDSKGAAFVREETIAPSGQVFDVDEAEIKKVWKGLDSFQEKEKVWEIRIPPLPDMMFGAGVVTSMGERIRPLKIKKVLLTTDPVMFSMGRADEVRKILELSGIATVIFSDVEPDPPIELIERAGKIYTDNDCDGIVGLGGGSSMDTAKAVGLRVTHVGEMREYESIVGGTAKIKPLLPPIICIPTTSGTGSEVNPYAVITDKERDLKFMLMSNHLIPRLAVIDPVYCKTMPPGLTVESGIDAMAHCIEGYVSLAIPYHPYFEAMAVYGVKLTGRSLIRAYKNGNDISARTDMCMAALCGGIAFLKGLGIGHAITHVLGAHYHMPHGRAAIYGLLCFVKANKETCKEQFVDMAQLLNRSNDLEEGLLEFYRRLDIPISLKALGIPKEDLKKIAFYASRDAVNMATDPTSVSEKRILELLQEIYE
;
A
#
# COMPACT_ATOMS: atom_id res chain seq x y z
N LYS A 1 20.75 23.56 -13.97
CA LYS A 1 19.68 24.28 -14.71
C LYS A 1 19.05 23.31 -15.70
N SER A 2 17.74 23.08 -15.60
CA SER A 2 16.98 22.21 -16.48
C SER A 2 16.75 22.88 -17.84
N PRO A 3 16.97 22.19 -18.98
CA PRO A 3 16.63 22.73 -20.30
C PRO A 3 15.12 22.68 -20.60
N LEU A 4 14.35 21.90 -19.83
CA LEU A 4 12.91 21.76 -19.97
C LEU A 4 12.16 22.91 -19.28
N THR A 5 12.51 23.18 -18.02
CA THR A 5 11.83 24.12 -17.12
C THR A 5 12.58 25.43 -16.91
N LEU A 6 13.84 25.52 -17.35
CA LEU A 6 14.73 26.70 -17.23
C LEU A 6 15.12 27.09 -15.79
N GLY A 7 14.65 26.36 -14.78
CA GLY A 7 14.99 26.55 -13.37
C GLY A 7 16.03 25.55 -12.85
N ILE A 8 16.13 25.47 -11.52
CA ILE A 8 16.85 24.40 -10.83
C ILE A 8 16.18 23.06 -11.09
N LYS A 9 16.98 22.00 -11.16
CA LYS A 9 16.48 20.63 -11.23
C LYS A 9 17.52 19.69 -10.64
N GLU A 10 17.05 18.89 -9.70
CA GLU A 10 17.68 17.63 -9.31
C GLU A 10 16.80 16.47 -9.79
N ALA A 11 17.41 15.31 -9.95
CA ALA A 11 16.69 14.07 -10.22
C ALA A 11 17.42 12.94 -9.50
N ASN A 12 16.69 12.23 -8.66
CA ASN A 12 17.22 11.14 -7.85
C ASN A 12 17.26 9.83 -8.67
N SER A 13 18.23 8.97 -8.35
CA SER A 13 18.23 7.59 -8.84
C SER A 13 18.86 6.68 -7.80
N GLY A 14 18.28 5.49 -7.64
CA GLY A 14 18.93 4.37 -6.97
C GLY A 14 20.08 3.78 -7.80
N GLY A 15 20.52 2.59 -7.39
CA GLY A 15 21.66 1.90 -8.00
C GLY A 15 22.90 1.93 -7.08
N PRO A 16 23.96 1.17 -7.43
CA PRO A 16 25.17 1.11 -6.63
C PRO A 16 26.10 2.32 -6.82
N ALA A 17 25.89 3.16 -7.84
CA ALA A 17 26.81 4.23 -8.25
C ALA A 17 27.21 5.18 -7.10
N ALA A 18 26.21 5.71 -6.37
CA ALA A 18 26.47 6.65 -5.27
C ALA A 18 27.27 6.01 -4.12
N GLN A 19 26.96 4.76 -3.77
CA GLN A 19 27.69 4.02 -2.73
C GLN A 19 29.14 3.71 -3.15
N ILE A 20 29.37 3.43 -4.43
CA ILE A 20 30.72 3.22 -4.94
C ILE A 20 31.51 4.54 -4.91
N LEU A 21 30.92 5.65 -5.35
CA LEU A 21 31.56 6.98 -5.25
C LEU A 21 31.94 7.31 -3.80
N ASP A 22 31.05 7.05 -2.84
CA ASP A 22 31.32 7.28 -1.42
C ASP A 22 32.51 6.45 -0.91
N ARG A 23 32.59 5.17 -1.30
CA ARG A 23 33.73 4.28 -0.98
C ARG A 23 35.04 4.68 -1.66
N LEU A 24 34.96 5.40 -2.78
CA LEU A 24 36.11 6.01 -3.45
C LEU A 24 36.48 7.37 -2.85
N GLY A 25 35.81 7.81 -1.77
CA GLY A 25 36.05 9.10 -1.12
C GLY A 25 35.46 10.30 -1.87
N LEU A 26 34.61 10.07 -2.88
CA LEU A 26 34.00 11.12 -3.70
C LEU A 26 32.58 11.43 -3.20
N ARG A 27 32.29 12.70 -2.97
CA ARG A 27 30.94 13.18 -2.58
C ARG A 27 30.14 13.74 -3.74
N ALA A 28 30.82 14.28 -4.75
CA ALA A 28 30.20 14.84 -5.94
C ALA A 28 31.15 14.74 -7.14
N VAL A 29 30.56 14.65 -8.33
CA VAL A 29 31.27 14.79 -9.60
C VAL A 29 30.70 16.01 -10.32
N ILE A 30 31.51 17.05 -10.49
CA ILE A 30 31.09 18.32 -11.09
C ILE A 30 31.63 18.40 -12.51
N VAL A 31 30.73 18.36 -13.51
CA VAL A 31 31.13 18.42 -14.92
C VAL A 31 30.90 19.82 -15.49
N GLN A 32 32.00 20.49 -15.87
CA GLN A 32 31.99 21.85 -16.44
C GLN A 32 32.57 21.88 -17.85
N GLY A 33 32.21 22.91 -18.61
CA GLY A 33 32.63 23.06 -20.01
C GLY A 33 31.94 22.08 -20.98
N ALA A 34 32.34 22.15 -22.25
CA ALA A 34 31.95 21.24 -23.33
C ALA A 34 33.05 21.21 -24.40
N PRO A 35 33.25 20.07 -25.09
CA PRO A 35 34.26 19.96 -26.14
C PRO A 35 33.88 20.78 -27.39
N ARG A 36 34.83 21.54 -27.93
CA ARG A 36 34.61 22.45 -29.08
C ARG A 36 34.20 21.72 -30.37
N ASN A 37 34.57 20.46 -30.51
CA ASN A 37 34.43 19.67 -31.76
C ASN A 37 33.37 18.56 -31.65
N ARG A 38 32.39 18.69 -30.74
CA ARG A 38 31.31 17.70 -30.52
C ARG A 38 31.82 16.26 -30.26
N ARG A 39 33.07 16.10 -29.83
CA ARG A 39 33.62 14.81 -29.42
C ARG A 39 32.84 14.28 -28.22
N LEU A 40 32.64 12.97 -28.19
CA LEU A 40 32.09 12.27 -27.04
C LEU A 40 33.22 11.77 -26.15
N TYR A 41 32.95 11.75 -24.85
CA TYR A 41 33.83 11.23 -23.82
C TYR A 41 33.07 10.32 -22.85
N CYS A 42 33.76 9.31 -22.33
CA CYS A 42 33.37 8.60 -21.12
C CYS A 42 34.29 9.06 -19.98
N LEU A 43 33.73 9.36 -18.80
CA LEU A 43 34.51 9.59 -17.60
C LEU A 43 34.72 8.26 -16.88
N PHE A 44 35.96 7.79 -16.79
CA PHE A 44 36.30 6.61 -15.99
C PHE A 44 36.81 7.04 -14.62
N ILE A 45 36.28 6.43 -13.57
CA ILE A 45 36.61 6.70 -12.17
C ILE A 45 36.93 5.36 -11.49
N SER A 46 38.11 5.24 -10.89
CA SER A 46 38.55 4.18 -9.99
C SER A 46 39.22 4.79 -8.75
N ASN A 47 39.73 3.96 -7.84
CA ASN A 47 40.40 4.39 -6.61
C ASN A 47 41.66 5.26 -6.86
N ASP A 48 42.37 5.00 -7.95
CA ASP A 48 43.65 5.61 -8.29
C ASP A 48 43.60 6.51 -9.53
N LYS A 49 42.49 6.48 -10.29
CA LYS A 49 42.41 7.09 -11.62
C LYS A 49 41.06 7.75 -11.86
N THR A 50 41.11 9.00 -12.33
CA THR A 50 39.96 9.69 -12.91
C THR A 50 40.36 10.25 -14.27
N THR A 51 39.73 9.80 -15.36
CA THR A 51 40.15 10.21 -16.72
C THR A 51 39.00 10.31 -17.71
N LEU A 52 39.11 11.25 -18.65
CA LEU A 52 38.21 11.37 -19.79
C LEU A 52 38.74 10.57 -20.98
N ILE A 53 37.99 9.55 -21.39
CA ILE A 53 38.32 8.63 -22.48
C ILE A 53 37.51 9.05 -23.71
N PRO A 54 38.13 9.26 -24.88
CA PRO A 54 37.38 9.49 -26.12
C PRO A 54 36.38 8.36 -26.39
N ALA A 55 35.14 8.72 -26.71
CA ALA A 55 34.00 7.80 -26.76
C ALA A 55 33.18 7.96 -28.05
N ASN A 56 33.79 8.46 -29.13
CA ASN A 56 33.09 8.65 -30.41
C ASN A 56 32.60 7.33 -31.03
N GLU A 57 33.25 6.21 -30.70
CA GLU A 57 32.80 4.88 -31.12
C GLU A 57 31.41 4.51 -30.56
N TYR A 58 30.99 5.13 -29.45
CA TYR A 58 29.70 4.92 -28.80
C TYR A 58 28.60 5.88 -29.29
N ARG A 59 28.90 6.70 -30.30
CA ARG A 59 27.97 7.66 -30.89
C ARG A 59 26.71 6.97 -31.39
N GLY A 60 25.55 7.52 -31.04
CA GLY A 60 24.26 6.99 -31.49
C GLY A 60 23.85 5.66 -30.85
N MET A 61 24.64 5.10 -29.93
CA MET A 61 24.23 3.92 -29.20
C MET A 61 23.16 4.25 -28.17
N LYS A 62 22.16 3.37 -28.10
CA LYS A 62 21.13 3.35 -27.06
C LYS A 62 21.68 2.74 -25.77
N ASN A 63 20.96 2.92 -24.66
CA ASN A 63 21.47 2.63 -23.32
C ASN A 63 21.84 1.15 -23.12
N TYR A 64 21.03 0.20 -23.57
CA TYR A 64 21.31 -1.22 -23.35
C TYR A 64 22.53 -1.70 -24.13
N GLU A 65 22.67 -1.28 -25.40
CA GLU A 65 23.86 -1.61 -26.21
C GLU A 65 25.13 -1.00 -25.61
N LEU A 66 25.07 0.29 -25.24
CA LEU A 66 26.18 1.03 -24.65
C LEU A 66 26.68 0.34 -23.38
N VAL A 67 25.78 0.08 -22.44
CA VAL A 67 26.12 -0.50 -21.14
C VAL A 67 26.64 -1.92 -21.30
N GLY A 68 26.06 -2.72 -22.21
CA GLY A 68 26.59 -4.04 -22.55
C GLY A 68 28.04 -4.00 -23.02
N LYS A 69 28.39 -3.06 -23.91
CA LYS A 69 29.77 -2.87 -24.39
C LYS A 69 30.71 -2.41 -23.27
N LEU A 70 30.28 -1.42 -22.48
CA LEU A 70 31.09 -0.90 -21.37
C LEU A 70 31.35 -1.95 -20.30
N ARG A 71 30.35 -2.75 -19.90
CA ARG A 71 30.55 -3.82 -18.91
C ARG A 71 31.42 -4.96 -19.45
N LYS A 72 31.33 -5.28 -20.75
CA LYS A 72 32.25 -6.22 -21.40
C LYS A 72 33.69 -5.72 -21.37
N GLN A 73 33.91 -4.41 -21.54
CA GLN A 73 35.25 -3.81 -21.57
C GLN A 73 35.85 -3.60 -20.18
N TYR A 74 35.07 -3.08 -19.23
CA TYR A 74 35.56 -2.64 -17.92
C TYR A 74 35.19 -3.59 -16.78
N GLY A 75 34.44 -4.65 -17.06
CA GLY A 75 34.05 -5.69 -16.12
C GLY A 75 32.61 -5.55 -15.60
N GLU A 76 32.02 -6.68 -15.21
CA GLU A 76 30.60 -6.76 -14.82
C GLU A 76 30.25 -5.98 -13.53
N LYS A 77 31.25 -5.63 -12.71
CA LYS A 77 31.04 -4.98 -11.41
C LYS A 77 31.00 -3.45 -11.47
N VAL A 78 31.34 -2.85 -12.61
CA VAL A 78 31.29 -1.38 -12.75
C VAL A 78 29.86 -0.88 -12.67
N ALA A 79 29.66 0.27 -12.02
CA ALA A 79 28.43 1.03 -12.16
C ALA A 79 28.56 1.99 -13.35
N VAL A 80 27.52 2.09 -14.15
CA VAL A 80 27.49 2.99 -15.31
C VAL A 80 26.36 4.00 -15.13
N ILE A 81 26.70 5.28 -15.27
CA ILE A 81 25.77 6.40 -15.42
C ILE A 81 25.88 6.86 -16.88
N CYS A 82 24.80 6.87 -17.64
CA CYS A 82 24.86 7.11 -19.08
C CYS A 82 23.67 7.89 -19.60
N THR A 83 23.76 8.30 -20.86
CA THR A 83 22.61 8.83 -21.59
C THR A 83 22.48 8.18 -22.95
N GLY A 84 21.24 7.91 -23.33
CA GLY A 84 20.89 7.32 -24.61
C GLY A 84 21.00 8.32 -25.76
N ILE A 85 20.33 8.01 -26.85
CA ILE A 85 20.33 8.89 -28.03
C ILE A 85 19.62 10.22 -27.76
N ALA A 86 18.61 10.22 -26.88
CA ALA A 86 17.85 11.42 -26.55
C ALA A 86 18.72 12.49 -25.87
N GLY A 87 19.60 12.09 -24.93
CA GLY A 87 20.51 13.03 -24.29
C GLY A 87 21.63 13.49 -25.23
N GLU A 88 22.16 12.60 -26.06
CA GLU A 88 23.14 12.96 -27.09
C GLU A 88 22.59 14.03 -28.06
N ARG A 89 21.33 13.87 -28.46
CA ARG A 89 20.57 14.84 -29.30
C ARG A 89 20.04 16.04 -28.53
N LYS A 90 20.24 16.08 -27.21
CA LYS A 90 19.85 17.20 -26.32
C LYS A 90 18.35 17.45 -26.29
N TYR A 91 17.55 16.40 -26.42
CA TYR A 91 16.11 16.47 -26.25
C TYR A 91 15.74 16.86 -24.82
N LYS A 92 14.87 17.86 -24.66
CA LYS A 92 14.54 18.40 -23.33
C LYS A 92 13.87 17.40 -22.39
N GLY A 93 13.29 16.32 -22.91
CA GLY A 93 12.75 15.20 -22.13
C GLY A 93 13.75 14.07 -21.84
N ALA A 94 15.05 14.25 -22.12
CA ALA A 94 16.05 13.19 -21.97
C ALA A 94 16.42 12.88 -20.50
N SER A 95 16.53 11.60 -20.18
CA SER A 95 16.94 11.07 -18.88
C SER A 95 18.44 10.78 -18.79
N VAL A 96 18.93 10.67 -17.55
CA VAL A 96 20.21 10.02 -17.23
C VAL A 96 19.90 8.64 -16.65
N SER A 97 20.46 7.59 -17.25
CA SER A 97 20.20 6.21 -16.88
C SER A 97 21.37 5.62 -16.09
N LEU A 98 21.08 4.90 -15.03
CA LEU A 98 22.01 4.28 -14.11
C LEU A 98 21.76 2.77 -14.08
N THR A 99 22.85 2.02 -13.99
CA THR A 99 22.80 0.58 -13.76
C THR A 99 22.25 0.24 -12.37
N ASP A 100 21.40 -0.77 -12.27
CA ASP A 100 21.06 -1.42 -10.99
C ASP A 100 22.16 -2.39 -10.51
N ILE A 101 21.89 -3.17 -9.46
CA ILE A 101 22.84 -4.13 -8.89
C ILE A 101 23.15 -5.33 -9.81
N PHE A 102 22.36 -5.55 -10.85
CA PHE A 102 22.59 -6.56 -11.89
C PHE A 102 23.16 -5.95 -13.17
N GLY A 103 23.37 -4.63 -13.16
CA GLY A 103 23.91 -3.83 -14.24
C GLY A 103 22.91 -3.54 -15.37
N ASP A 104 21.62 -3.56 -15.07
CA ASP A 104 20.55 -3.15 -15.99
C ASP A 104 20.39 -1.62 -15.95
N PRO A 105 20.51 -0.88 -17.08
CA PRO A 105 20.42 0.57 -17.12
C PRO A 105 18.98 1.11 -17.08
N SER A 106 18.17 0.60 -16.16
CA SER A 106 16.74 0.93 -16.01
C SER A 106 16.43 1.88 -14.85
N ARG A 107 17.44 2.29 -14.07
CA ARG A 107 17.28 3.34 -13.05
C ARG A 107 17.46 4.68 -13.72
N ASN A 108 16.55 5.61 -13.52
CA ASN A 108 16.60 6.87 -14.26
C ASN A 108 16.51 8.06 -13.31
N ALA A 109 17.54 8.91 -13.34
CA ALA A 109 17.43 10.30 -12.96
C ALA A 109 16.73 11.04 -14.14
N ALA A 110 15.42 10.85 -14.23
CA ALA A 110 14.68 11.04 -15.48
C ALA A 110 14.30 12.49 -15.77
N ARG A 111 13.79 13.18 -14.76
CA ARG A 111 12.91 14.33 -14.95
C ARG A 111 13.69 15.61 -15.20
N GLY A 112 13.12 16.50 -16.03
CA GLY A 112 13.64 17.86 -16.26
C GLY A 112 14.83 17.94 -17.21
N GLY A 113 15.12 16.88 -17.99
CA GLY A 113 16.03 16.97 -19.13
C GLY A 113 17.51 16.94 -18.77
N LEU A 114 17.90 16.34 -17.64
CA LEU A 114 19.30 16.26 -17.24
C LEU A 114 20.15 15.40 -18.21
N GLY A 115 19.53 14.46 -18.94
CA GLY A 115 20.19 13.72 -20.02
C GLY A 115 20.70 14.63 -21.13
N ALA A 116 19.91 15.65 -21.49
CA ALA A 116 20.33 16.66 -22.47
C ALA A 116 21.47 17.54 -21.94
N VAL A 117 21.50 17.83 -20.64
CA VAL A 117 22.63 18.54 -20.03
C VAL A 117 23.89 17.69 -20.11
N MET A 118 23.81 16.40 -19.76
CA MET A 118 24.92 15.45 -19.86
C MET A 118 25.47 15.35 -21.31
N GLY A 119 24.58 15.12 -22.29
CA GLY A 119 24.96 15.04 -23.70
C GLY A 119 25.46 16.37 -24.27
N SER A 120 24.95 17.52 -23.80
CA SER A 120 25.45 18.85 -24.21
C SER A 120 26.93 19.08 -23.88
N LYS A 121 27.43 18.40 -22.85
CA LYS A 121 28.83 18.43 -22.40
C LYS A 121 29.70 17.40 -23.13
N GLY A 122 29.13 16.67 -24.10
CA GLY A 122 29.82 15.59 -24.80
C GLY A 122 30.09 14.38 -23.91
N LEU A 123 29.42 14.25 -22.75
CA LEU A 123 29.62 13.13 -21.84
C LEU A 123 28.63 12.02 -22.19
N LYS A 124 29.11 10.88 -22.67
CA LYS A 124 28.28 9.72 -23.06
C LYS A 124 27.99 8.80 -21.88
N ALA A 125 29.00 8.57 -21.03
CA ALA A 125 28.86 7.79 -19.81
C ALA A 125 29.88 8.20 -18.74
N ILE A 126 29.59 7.83 -17.49
CA ILE A 126 30.50 7.78 -16.36
C ILE A 126 30.57 6.31 -15.94
N ILE A 127 31.78 5.77 -15.91
CA ILE A 127 32.09 4.38 -15.57
C ILE A 127 32.79 4.42 -14.22
N ILE A 128 32.19 3.81 -13.22
CA ILE A 128 32.67 3.84 -11.85
C ILE A 128 33.09 2.43 -11.47
N ASP A 129 34.39 2.21 -11.38
CA ASP A 129 34.98 0.94 -11.02
C ASP A 129 35.14 0.84 -9.50
N PRO A 130 34.44 -0.10 -8.83
CA PRO A 130 34.59 -0.32 -7.40
C PRO A 130 35.85 -1.10 -7.01
N SER A 131 36.68 -1.52 -7.98
CA SER A 131 37.91 -2.24 -7.70
C SER A 131 38.79 -1.42 -6.75
N GLN A 132 39.31 -2.09 -5.71
CA GLN A 132 40.13 -1.48 -4.66
C GLN A 132 39.46 -0.38 -3.81
N ALA A 133 38.15 -0.13 -3.98
CA ALA A 133 37.44 0.82 -3.11
C ALA A 133 37.41 0.32 -1.66
N GLY A 134 37.80 1.18 -0.72
CA GLY A 134 37.83 0.88 0.71
C GLY A 134 36.44 0.68 1.33
N GLN A 135 36.42 0.47 2.65
CA GLN A 135 35.22 0.71 3.45
C GLN A 135 35.07 2.22 3.69
N VAL A 136 33.85 2.67 3.98
CA VAL A 136 33.63 4.06 4.39
C VAL A 136 34.14 4.25 5.82
N ASP A 137 34.74 5.40 6.09
CA ASP A 137 35.18 5.76 7.44
C ASP A 137 33.96 6.00 8.35
N LEU A 138 34.03 5.42 9.55
CA LEU A 138 33.03 5.55 10.61
C LEU A 138 33.72 6.00 11.90
N ALA A 139 33.28 7.13 12.46
CA ALA A 139 33.78 7.62 13.75
C ALA A 139 33.42 6.69 14.92
N ASP A 140 32.19 6.13 14.91
CA ASP A 140 31.71 5.14 15.88
C ASP A 140 31.04 3.95 15.14
N PRO A 141 31.81 2.89 14.81
CA PRO A 141 31.28 1.74 14.10
C PRO A 141 30.25 0.91 14.88
N GLU A 142 30.28 0.94 16.21
CA GLU A 142 29.37 0.15 17.06
C GLU A 142 27.99 0.82 17.13
N GLU A 143 27.98 2.11 17.45
CA GLU A 143 26.74 2.88 17.51
C GLU A 143 26.10 2.97 16.12
N PHE A 144 26.89 3.17 15.06
CA PHE A 144 26.37 3.16 13.69
C PHE A 144 25.64 1.85 13.35
N ARG A 145 26.21 0.69 13.71
CA ARG A 145 25.58 -0.62 13.49
C ARG A 145 24.29 -0.78 14.29
N LYS A 146 24.26 -0.30 15.53
CA LYS A 146 23.08 -0.35 16.41
C LYS A 146 21.95 0.52 15.85
N ILE A 147 22.25 1.75 15.43
CA ILE A 147 21.29 2.67 14.80
C ILE A 147 20.71 2.04 13.53
N VAL A 148 21.56 1.53 12.63
CA VAL A 148 21.10 0.90 11.39
C VAL A 148 20.24 -0.33 11.68
N LYS A 149 20.62 -1.18 12.65
CA LYS A 149 19.82 -2.36 13.03
C LYS A 149 18.43 -1.96 13.54
N SER A 150 18.36 -0.97 14.42
CA SER A 150 17.09 -0.43 14.95
C SER A 150 16.21 0.16 13.84
N TRP A 151 16.81 0.92 12.92
CA TRP A 151 16.08 1.50 11.81
C TRP A 151 15.57 0.45 10.82
N VAL A 152 16.37 -0.57 10.51
CA VAL A 152 15.94 -1.70 9.67
C VAL A 152 14.74 -2.41 10.28
N ASP A 153 14.74 -2.61 11.61
CA ASP A 153 13.60 -3.21 12.32
C ASP A 153 12.34 -2.35 12.20
N THR A 154 12.49 -1.03 12.39
CA THR A 154 11.40 -0.06 12.18
C THR A 154 10.80 -0.16 10.79
N LEU A 155 11.64 -0.25 9.74
CA LEU A 155 11.18 -0.33 8.36
C LEU A 155 10.47 -1.66 8.04
N LYS A 156 10.94 -2.78 8.60
CA LYS A 156 10.34 -4.10 8.36
C LYS A 156 8.92 -4.21 8.87
N HIS A 157 8.64 -3.55 9.99
CA HIS A 157 7.31 -3.56 10.58
C HIS A 157 6.45 -2.37 10.11
N ASP A 158 6.99 -1.40 9.37
CA ASP A 158 6.16 -0.32 8.80
C ASP A 158 5.25 -0.84 7.68
N ILE A 159 3.94 -0.52 7.77
CA ILE A 159 2.91 -1.00 6.84
C ILE A 159 3.20 -0.53 5.41
N SER A 160 3.65 0.73 5.23
CA SER A 160 3.91 1.29 3.90
C SER A 160 5.14 0.62 3.27
N CYS A 161 6.22 0.48 4.03
CA CYS A 161 7.42 -0.25 3.60
C CYS A 161 7.11 -1.72 3.27
N SER A 162 6.26 -2.38 4.06
CA SER A 162 5.82 -3.76 3.80
C SER A 162 5.06 -3.88 2.48
N LEU A 163 4.11 -2.97 2.20
CA LEU A 163 3.38 -2.89 0.93
C LEU A 163 4.34 -2.73 -0.26
N TYR A 164 5.31 -1.81 -0.16
CA TYR A 164 6.34 -1.64 -1.18
C TYR A 164 7.16 -2.91 -1.41
N SER A 165 7.55 -3.63 -0.36
CA SER A 165 8.38 -4.85 -0.52
C SER A 165 7.63 -6.01 -1.20
N ARG A 166 6.32 -6.08 -1.01
CA ARG A 166 5.47 -7.17 -1.53
C ARG A 166 5.01 -6.91 -2.94
N PHE A 167 4.57 -5.70 -3.23
CA PHE A 167 3.86 -5.37 -4.46
C PHE A 167 4.62 -4.40 -5.35
N GLY A 168 5.74 -3.86 -4.85
CA GLY A 168 6.42 -2.73 -5.46
C GLY A 168 5.60 -1.45 -5.40
N THR A 169 6.08 -0.39 -6.03
CA THR A 169 5.26 0.83 -6.20
C THR A 169 3.91 0.59 -6.90
N PRO A 170 3.71 -0.43 -7.78
CA PRO A 170 2.41 -0.72 -8.36
C PRO A 170 1.28 -1.05 -7.37
N PHE A 171 1.57 -1.27 -6.08
CA PHE A 171 0.52 -1.34 -5.05
C PHE A 171 -0.40 -0.10 -5.08
N ALA A 172 0.15 1.05 -5.46
CA ALA A 172 -0.57 2.32 -5.47
C ALA A 172 -1.65 2.39 -6.56
N ILE A 173 -1.68 1.48 -7.54
CA ILE A 173 -2.66 1.49 -8.66
C ILE A 173 -4.10 1.43 -8.14
N SER A 174 -4.42 0.42 -7.31
CA SER A 174 -5.80 0.21 -6.85
C SER A 174 -6.28 1.34 -5.94
N ASN A 175 -5.42 1.81 -5.04
CA ASN A 175 -5.72 2.93 -4.16
C ASN A 175 -5.89 4.23 -4.98
N SER A 176 -5.00 4.50 -5.93
CA SER A 176 -5.07 5.71 -6.76
C SER A 176 -6.32 5.73 -7.64
N ALA A 177 -6.68 4.60 -8.26
CA ALA A 177 -7.90 4.47 -9.05
C ALA A 177 -9.16 4.71 -8.19
N SER A 178 -9.19 4.15 -6.99
CA SER A 178 -10.31 4.31 -6.06
C SER A 178 -10.42 5.74 -5.50
N GLN A 179 -9.28 6.41 -5.32
CA GLN A 179 -9.24 7.80 -4.90
C GLN A 179 -9.56 8.79 -6.05
N GLY A 180 -9.47 8.34 -7.30
CA GLY A 180 -9.67 9.17 -8.49
C GLY A 180 -8.41 9.91 -8.94
N THR A 181 -7.22 9.43 -8.57
CA THR A 181 -5.94 10.07 -8.90
C THR A 181 -5.17 9.37 -10.00
N LEU A 182 -5.55 8.16 -10.43
CA LEU A 182 -4.83 7.40 -11.45
C LEU A 182 -5.21 7.90 -12.85
N PRO A 183 -4.31 8.56 -13.60
CA PRO A 183 -4.68 9.15 -14.88
C PRO A 183 -5.13 8.11 -15.90
N SER A 184 -6.15 8.45 -16.67
CA SER A 184 -6.66 7.65 -17.77
C SER A 184 -7.02 8.51 -18.96
N ASN A 185 -6.60 8.07 -20.15
CA ASN A 185 -6.87 8.71 -21.45
C ASN A 185 -6.55 10.21 -21.45
N ASN A 186 -5.29 10.57 -21.23
CA ASN A 186 -4.81 11.95 -21.10
C ASN A 186 -5.51 12.71 -19.96
N TYR A 187 -5.50 12.14 -18.76
CA TYR A 187 -6.10 12.73 -17.55
C TYR A 187 -7.60 13.07 -17.71
N ARG A 188 -8.38 12.27 -18.44
CA ARG A 188 -9.84 12.43 -18.58
C ARG A 188 -10.63 11.69 -17.51
N SER A 189 -10.07 10.60 -16.99
CA SER A 189 -10.60 9.88 -15.83
C SER A 189 -9.49 9.63 -14.81
N GLY A 190 -9.85 9.61 -13.53
CA GLY A 190 -8.99 9.22 -12.40
C GLY A 190 -9.14 7.75 -12.01
N ARG A 191 -9.99 7.00 -12.74
CA ARG A 191 -10.25 5.56 -12.56
C ARG A 191 -10.41 4.91 -13.94
N PRO A 192 -9.35 4.29 -14.48
CA PRO A 192 -9.43 3.48 -15.70
C PRO A 192 -10.42 2.32 -15.52
N ALA A 193 -11.11 1.86 -16.56
CA ALA A 193 -12.10 0.77 -16.41
C ALA A 193 -11.47 -0.57 -15.97
N ASN A 194 -10.31 -0.93 -16.54
CA ASN A 194 -9.61 -2.20 -16.29
C ASN A 194 -8.30 -2.02 -15.51
N PHE A 195 -8.26 -1.10 -14.54
CA PHE A 195 -7.04 -0.83 -13.76
C PHE A 195 -6.56 -2.04 -12.94
N ILE A 196 -7.45 -2.99 -12.63
CA ILE A 196 -7.13 -4.21 -11.87
C ILE A 196 -6.10 -5.07 -12.62
N ALA A 197 -6.17 -5.11 -13.95
CA ALA A 197 -5.23 -5.85 -14.79
C ALA A 197 -3.78 -5.37 -14.65
N VAL A 198 -3.56 -4.13 -14.20
CA VAL A 198 -2.23 -3.55 -13.96
C VAL A 198 -1.96 -3.26 -12.49
N SER A 199 -2.76 -3.83 -11.60
CA SER A 199 -2.60 -3.70 -10.14
C SER A 199 -1.38 -4.47 -9.64
N GLY A 200 -0.87 -4.09 -8.46
CA GLY A 200 0.19 -4.83 -7.77
C GLY A 200 -0.12 -6.33 -7.61
N ASN A 201 -1.37 -6.70 -7.31
CA ASN A 201 -1.78 -8.10 -7.19
C ASN A 201 -1.68 -8.86 -8.52
N SER A 202 -2.16 -8.26 -9.62
CA SER A 202 -2.06 -8.87 -10.95
C SER A 202 -0.60 -9.07 -11.36
N ILE A 203 0.24 -8.07 -11.10
CA ILE A 203 1.68 -8.14 -11.37
C ILE A 203 2.32 -9.24 -10.52
N GLN A 204 2.03 -9.33 -9.22
CA GLN A 204 2.57 -10.41 -8.37
C GLN A 204 2.19 -11.81 -8.89
N LYS A 205 0.96 -12.00 -9.38
CA LYS A 205 0.55 -13.24 -10.03
C LYS A 205 1.39 -13.55 -11.26
N ILE A 206 1.63 -12.57 -12.12
CA ILE A 206 2.51 -12.70 -13.29
C ILE A 206 3.94 -13.07 -12.85
N LEU A 207 4.49 -12.42 -11.82
CA LEU A 207 5.84 -12.74 -11.32
C LEU A 207 5.91 -14.18 -10.82
N PHE A 208 4.90 -14.64 -10.07
CA PHE A 208 4.82 -16.00 -9.57
C PHE A 208 4.75 -17.03 -10.70
N GLU A 209 3.88 -16.80 -11.70
CA GLU A 209 3.65 -17.74 -12.80
C GLU A 209 4.81 -17.79 -13.81
N ARG A 210 5.48 -16.64 -14.03
CA ARG A 210 6.49 -16.50 -15.10
C ARG A 210 7.93 -16.37 -14.58
N GLY A 211 8.18 -16.52 -13.27
CA GLY A 211 9.53 -16.48 -12.69
C GLY A 211 10.13 -15.07 -12.55
N GLY A 212 9.27 -14.04 -12.50
CA GLY A 212 9.66 -12.68 -12.17
C GLY A 212 9.98 -12.52 -10.67
N LYS A 213 10.55 -11.36 -10.28
CA LYS A 213 10.89 -11.15 -8.86
C LYS A 213 10.95 -9.68 -8.44
N MET A 214 10.68 -9.48 -7.16
CA MET A 214 11.06 -8.26 -6.43
C MET A 214 12.58 -8.24 -6.23
N HIS A 215 13.19 -7.05 -6.26
CA HIS A 215 14.60 -6.87 -5.97
C HIS A 215 14.92 -5.49 -5.41
N ARG A 216 16.10 -5.39 -4.80
CA ARG A 216 16.66 -4.15 -4.26
C ARG A 216 17.29 -3.30 -5.36
N CYS A 217 17.03 -1.99 -5.34
CA CYS A 217 17.63 -1.06 -6.31
C CYS A 217 19.14 -0.90 -6.11
N MET A 218 19.60 -1.00 -4.86
CA MET A 218 20.99 -0.80 -4.44
C MET A 218 21.36 -1.76 -3.30
N PRO A 219 22.66 -2.00 -3.04
CA PRO A 219 23.08 -2.77 -1.88
C PRO A 219 22.53 -2.18 -0.58
N GLY A 220 22.12 -3.04 0.36
CA GLY A 220 21.57 -2.63 1.66
C GLY A 220 20.11 -2.17 1.68
N CYS A 221 19.45 -1.91 0.54
CA CYS A 221 18.03 -1.52 0.55
C CYS A 221 17.14 -2.67 1.04
N VAL A 222 16.44 -2.45 2.16
CA VAL A 222 15.55 -3.44 2.81
C VAL A 222 14.11 -3.39 2.28
N VAL A 223 13.71 -2.29 1.63
CA VAL A 223 12.36 -2.14 1.07
C VAL A 223 12.17 -3.01 -0.18
N GLN A 224 13.19 -3.15 -1.04
CA GLN A 224 13.17 -4.06 -2.20
C GLN A 224 11.97 -3.90 -3.16
N CYS A 225 11.51 -2.66 -3.35
CA CYS A 225 10.27 -2.37 -4.09
C CYS A 225 10.34 -2.54 -5.61
N SER A 226 11.50 -2.89 -6.18
CA SER A 226 11.65 -2.89 -7.63
C SER A 226 11.30 -4.23 -8.24
N ILE A 227 10.67 -4.22 -9.41
CA ILE A 227 10.24 -5.43 -10.10
C ILE A 227 11.15 -5.72 -11.31
N ILE A 228 11.62 -6.96 -11.41
CA ILE A 228 12.13 -7.55 -12.66
C ILE A 228 10.94 -8.24 -13.31
N TYR A 229 10.41 -7.63 -14.37
CA TYR A 229 9.22 -8.09 -15.06
C TYR A 229 9.60 -9.11 -16.15
N PRO A 230 9.04 -10.33 -16.13
CA PRO A 230 9.28 -11.37 -17.11
C PRO A 230 8.31 -11.27 -18.31
N ASP A 231 8.77 -11.66 -19.49
CA ASP A 231 7.89 -11.95 -20.63
C ASP A 231 7.17 -13.31 -20.45
N LYS A 232 6.41 -13.70 -21.47
CA LYS A 232 5.64 -14.95 -21.48
C LYS A 232 6.51 -16.22 -21.41
N ASP A 233 7.77 -16.13 -21.81
CA ASP A 233 8.73 -17.25 -21.77
C ASP A 233 9.58 -17.22 -20.49
N GLY A 234 9.26 -16.32 -19.54
CA GLY A 234 9.97 -16.15 -18.29
C GLY A 234 11.31 -15.41 -18.41
N LYS A 235 11.61 -14.82 -19.57
CA LYS A 235 12.83 -14.02 -19.76
C LYS A 235 12.59 -12.59 -19.30
N ARG A 236 13.61 -11.95 -18.73
CA ARG A 236 13.53 -10.56 -18.27
C ARG A 236 13.22 -9.61 -19.44
N LEU A 237 12.05 -8.97 -19.38
CA LEU A 237 11.61 -7.98 -20.38
C LEU A 237 12.05 -6.57 -19.99
N CYS A 238 11.79 -6.16 -18.75
CA CYS A 238 12.29 -4.89 -18.19
C CYS A 238 12.57 -5.02 -16.68
N SER A 239 13.35 -4.09 -16.15
CA SER A 239 13.54 -3.91 -14.71
C SER A 239 12.98 -2.54 -14.29
N ALA A 240 12.87 -2.29 -12.99
CA ALA A 240 12.24 -1.10 -12.41
C ALA A 240 10.80 -0.86 -12.91
N TYR A 241 9.99 -1.91 -13.03
CA TYR A 241 8.58 -1.79 -13.45
C TYR A 241 7.73 -1.12 -12.35
N GLU A 242 7.54 0.19 -12.47
CA GLU A 242 7.08 1.09 -11.41
C GLU A 242 5.71 1.73 -11.69
N TYR A 243 5.01 2.15 -10.63
CA TYR A 243 3.71 2.84 -10.68
C TYR A 243 3.63 3.95 -11.73
N GLU A 244 4.55 4.91 -11.69
CA GLU A 244 4.55 6.07 -12.61
C GLU A 244 4.65 5.63 -14.08
N THR A 245 5.44 4.58 -14.36
CA THR A 245 5.56 4.03 -15.71
C THR A 245 4.26 3.36 -16.15
N ILE A 246 3.68 2.53 -15.29
CA ILE A 246 2.40 1.85 -15.56
C ILE A 246 1.29 2.85 -15.79
N ALA A 247 1.26 3.92 -15.00
CA ALA A 247 0.25 4.94 -15.14
C ALA A 247 0.46 5.76 -16.42
N MET A 248 1.67 6.28 -16.64
CA MET A 248 1.92 7.25 -17.72
C MET A 248 2.06 6.62 -19.10
N LEU A 249 2.65 5.42 -19.21
CA LEU A 249 2.76 4.66 -20.47
C LEU A 249 1.65 3.61 -20.62
N GLY A 250 0.83 3.40 -19.59
CA GLY A 250 -0.28 2.46 -19.59
C GLY A 250 -1.62 3.16 -19.51
N THR A 251 -2.13 3.33 -18.28
CA THR A 251 -3.52 3.74 -18.06
C THR A 251 -3.85 5.13 -18.63
N ASN A 252 -2.91 6.08 -18.59
CA ASN A 252 -3.03 7.39 -19.22
C ASN A 252 -3.18 7.30 -20.75
N LEU A 253 -2.66 6.23 -21.36
CA LEU A 253 -2.80 5.94 -22.79
C LEU A 253 -3.93 4.95 -23.08
N GLY A 254 -4.73 4.57 -22.08
CA GLY A 254 -5.81 3.58 -22.21
C GLY A 254 -5.32 2.13 -22.31
N ILE A 255 -4.05 1.87 -22.03
CA ILE A 255 -3.41 0.55 -22.12
C ILE A 255 -3.41 -0.11 -20.74
N THR A 256 -3.92 -1.33 -20.64
CA THR A 256 -3.93 -2.13 -19.40
C THR A 256 -3.31 -3.52 -19.57
N ASP A 257 -2.47 -3.69 -20.60
CA ASP A 257 -1.67 -4.90 -20.83
C ASP A 257 -0.26 -4.68 -20.27
N ASN A 258 0.12 -5.46 -19.25
CA ASN A 258 1.44 -5.34 -18.62
C ASN A 258 2.60 -5.65 -19.58
N ASP A 259 2.43 -6.60 -20.52
CA ASP A 259 3.50 -6.94 -21.47
C ASP A 259 3.74 -5.77 -22.44
N ALA A 260 2.66 -5.11 -22.87
CA ALA A 260 2.72 -3.92 -23.71
C ALA A 260 3.40 -2.74 -22.97
N ILE A 261 2.98 -2.45 -21.74
CA ILE A 261 3.55 -1.38 -20.92
C ILE A 261 5.04 -1.65 -20.64
N ALA A 262 5.41 -2.88 -20.32
CA ALA A 262 6.80 -3.28 -20.11
C ALA A 262 7.67 -3.07 -21.37
N ARG A 263 7.13 -3.30 -22.57
CA ARG A 263 7.81 -3.00 -23.84
C ARG A 263 7.97 -1.51 -24.07
N LEU A 264 6.94 -0.71 -23.82
CA LEU A 264 7.01 0.76 -23.93
C LEU A 264 8.04 1.34 -22.95
N LYS A 265 8.08 0.81 -21.73
CA LYS A 265 9.12 1.14 -20.74
C LYS A 265 10.51 0.82 -21.28
N LEU A 266 10.72 -0.39 -21.78
CA LEU A 266 12.01 -0.82 -22.32
C LEU A 266 12.48 0.13 -23.43
N ILE A 267 11.59 0.55 -24.32
CA ILE A 267 11.89 1.53 -25.37
C ILE A 267 12.31 2.88 -24.76
N CYS A 268 11.57 3.38 -23.77
CA CYS A 268 11.90 4.65 -23.11
C CYS A 268 13.26 4.59 -22.40
N ASP A 269 13.54 3.51 -21.67
CA ASP A 269 14.83 3.27 -21.01
C ASP A 269 15.96 3.21 -22.04
N ASP A 270 15.77 2.53 -23.17
CA ASP A 270 16.81 2.36 -24.19
C ASP A 270 17.11 3.68 -24.93
N LEU A 271 16.07 4.45 -25.27
CA LEU A 271 16.21 5.78 -25.87
C LEU A 271 16.81 6.81 -24.91
N GLY A 272 16.59 6.63 -23.61
CA GLY A 272 16.98 7.56 -22.55
C GLY A 272 16.03 8.76 -22.43
N VAL A 273 14.72 8.50 -22.35
CA VAL A 273 13.68 9.52 -22.19
C VAL A 273 12.89 9.35 -20.89
N ASP A 274 12.38 10.45 -20.34
CA ASP A 274 11.49 10.45 -19.17
C ASP A 274 10.13 9.83 -19.53
N ALA A 275 9.78 8.70 -18.90
CA ALA A 275 8.53 7.99 -19.14
C ALA A 275 7.28 8.83 -18.78
N ILE A 276 7.35 9.71 -17.78
CA ILE A 276 6.23 10.55 -17.37
C ILE A 276 5.97 11.62 -18.44
N GLU A 277 7.04 12.35 -18.81
CA GLU A 277 6.98 13.39 -19.84
C GLU A 277 6.55 12.82 -21.20
N THR A 278 7.08 11.64 -21.54
CA THR A 278 6.78 10.92 -22.78
C THR A 278 5.34 10.42 -22.80
N GLY A 279 4.87 9.78 -21.72
CA GLY A 279 3.49 9.31 -21.60
C GLY A 279 2.46 10.44 -21.67
N SER A 280 2.78 11.59 -21.09
CA SER A 280 1.95 12.79 -21.21
C SER A 280 1.91 13.33 -22.65
N SER A 281 3.06 13.35 -23.33
CA SER A 281 3.17 13.77 -24.73
C SER A 281 2.42 12.84 -25.70
N LEU A 282 2.49 11.53 -25.46
CA LEU A 282 1.72 10.53 -26.21
C LEU A 282 0.20 10.69 -25.99
N GLY A 283 -0.22 11.07 -24.78
CA GLY A 283 -1.63 11.40 -24.50
C GLY A 283 -2.14 12.56 -25.36
N LEU A 284 -1.34 13.62 -25.57
CA LEU A 284 -1.67 14.70 -26.50
C LEU A 284 -1.67 14.26 -27.96
N ALA A 285 -0.73 13.38 -28.33
CA ALA A 285 -0.70 12.81 -29.67
C ALA A 285 -1.97 11.98 -29.96
N ALA A 286 -2.49 11.28 -28.96
CA ALA A 286 -3.78 10.57 -29.05
C ALA A 286 -4.95 11.53 -29.24
N ASP A 287 -5.04 12.59 -28.43
CA ASP A 287 -6.07 13.63 -28.57
C ASP A 287 -6.03 14.32 -29.96
N ALA A 288 -4.84 14.46 -30.55
CA ALA A 288 -4.65 15.02 -31.89
C ALA A 288 -4.80 14.00 -33.04
N GLY A 289 -5.25 12.78 -32.74
CA GLY A 289 -5.50 11.72 -33.73
C GLY A 289 -4.23 11.12 -34.37
N LYS A 290 -3.06 11.26 -33.73
CA LYS A 290 -1.80 10.63 -34.19
C LYS A 290 -1.63 9.20 -33.68
N MET A 291 -2.40 8.84 -32.65
CA MET A 291 -2.52 7.48 -32.14
C MET A 291 -3.92 7.27 -31.54
N SER A 292 -4.28 6.01 -31.27
CA SER A 292 -5.53 5.67 -30.59
C SER A 292 -5.25 5.27 -29.14
N PHE A 293 -6.09 5.71 -28.20
CA PHE A 293 -6.04 5.19 -26.83
C PHE A 293 -6.27 3.66 -26.84
N GLY A 294 -5.49 2.94 -26.03
CA GLY A 294 -5.49 1.48 -25.97
C GLY A 294 -4.63 0.77 -27.02
N ASP A 295 -4.16 1.46 -28.06
CA ASP A 295 -3.27 0.90 -29.08
C ASP A 295 -1.79 1.12 -28.70
N TRP A 296 -1.19 0.13 -28.03
CA TRP A 296 0.21 0.21 -27.63
C TRP A 296 1.20 0.19 -28.81
N GLU A 297 0.83 -0.41 -29.95
CA GLU A 297 1.69 -0.45 -31.13
C GLU A 297 1.81 0.95 -31.75
N SER A 298 0.74 1.73 -31.76
CA SER A 298 0.79 3.14 -32.17
C SER A 298 1.68 3.98 -31.26
N ALA A 299 1.62 3.76 -29.93
CA ALA A 299 2.52 4.39 -28.99
C ALA A 299 3.98 4.03 -29.28
N ALA A 300 4.28 2.74 -29.52
CA ALA A 300 5.61 2.27 -29.87
C ALA A 300 6.11 2.87 -31.20
N ARG A 301 5.25 3.00 -32.22
CA ARG A 301 5.57 3.67 -33.48
C ARG A 301 5.97 5.13 -33.26
N LEU A 302 5.23 5.87 -32.44
CA LEU A 302 5.54 7.26 -32.10
C LEU A 302 6.84 7.40 -31.30
N LEU A 303 7.15 6.46 -30.40
CA LEU A 303 8.47 6.42 -29.76
C LEU A 303 9.59 6.22 -30.78
N GLY A 304 9.36 5.40 -31.81
CA GLY A 304 10.31 5.24 -32.92
C GLY A 304 10.52 6.52 -33.74
N GLU A 305 9.56 7.44 -33.77
CA GLU A 305 9.73 8.74 -34.43
C GLU A 305 10.77 9.63 -33.73
N ILE A 306 10.90 9.50 -32.40
CA ILE A 306 11.95 10.19 -31.61
C ILE A 306 13.34 9.75 -32.09
N GLU A 307 13.50 8.47 -32.38
CA GLU A 307 14.74 7.89 -32.92
C GLU A 307 15.01 8.35 -34.36
N LYS A 308 13.96 8.43 -35.20
CA LYS A 308 14.06 8.90 -36.59
C LYS A 308 14.19 10.41 -36.76
N GLU A 309 14.03 11.19 -35.68
CA GLU A 309 14.12 12.66 -35.69
C GLU A 309 13.10 13.34 -36.61
N THR A 310 11.92 12.73 -36.80
CA THR A 310 10.85 13.40 -37.57
C THR A 310 10.33 14.62 -36.81
N PRO A 311 9.63 15.58 -37.46
CA PRO A 311 9.14 16.77 -36.77
C PRO A 311 8.26 16.45 -35.53
N LEU A 312 7.43 15.40 -35.61
CA LEU A 312 6.67 14.91 -34.47
C LEU A 312 7.58 14.24 -33.42
N GLY A 313 8.54 13.42 -33.83
CA GLY A 313 9.52 12.81 -32.93
C GLY A 313 10.35 13.84 -32.16
N LEU A 314 10.77 14.92 -32.82
CA LEU A 314 11.45 16.06 -32.18
C LEU A 314 10.53 16.73 -31.16
N ALA A 315 9.25 16.92 -31.46
CA ALA A 315 8.30 17.49 -30.52
C ALA A 315 8.12 16.59 -29.28
N LEU A 316 7.90 15.29 -29.49
CA LEU A 316 7.78 14.27 -28.44
C LEU A 316 9.02 14.23 -27.53
N GLY A 317 10.22 14.16 -28.11
CA GLY A 317 11.47 14.16 -27.34
C GLY A 317 11.69 15.44 -26.53
N ASN A 318 11.13 16.57 -26.96
CA ASN A 318 11.24 17.85 -26.24
C ASN A 318 10.12 18.10 -25.21
N GLY A 319 9.27 17.10 -24.97
CA GLY A 319 8.30 17.08 -23.88
C GLY A 319 6.91 17.59 -24.25
N VAL A 320 6.03 17.60 -23.26
CA VAL A 320 4.58 17.73 -23.44
C VAL A 320 4.20 19.11 -23.97
N VAL A 321 4.88 20.16 -23.53
CA VAL A 321 4.63 21.54 -23.98
C VAL A 321 5.08 21.73 -25.43
N ALA A 322 6.22 21.15 -25.82
CA ALA A 322 6.69 21.20 -27.21
C ALA A 322 5.74 20.41 -28.13
N THR A 323 5.28 19.25 -27.67
CA THR A 323 4.29 18.42 -28.34
C THR A 323 2.96 19.15 -28.53
N ALA A 324 2.43 19.79 -27.49
CA ALA A 324 1.21 20.58 -27.55
C ALA A 324 1.29 21.70 -28.60
N ARG A 325 2.41 22.44 -28.63
CA ARG A 325 2.64 23.50 -29.62
C ARG A 325 2.70 22.96 -31.04
N TYR A 326 3.41 21.86 -31.25
CA TYR A 326 3.53 21.23 -32.56
C TYR A 326 2.17 20.70 -33.08
N LEU A 327 1.37 20.12 -32.19
CA LEU A 327 0.04 19.59 -32.52
C LEU A 327 -1.09 20.64 -32.49
N ASN A 328 -0.77 21.89 -32.12
CA ASN A 328 -1.74 22.97 -31.91
C ASN A 328 -2.87 22.61 -30.92
N VAL A 329 -2.50 22.00 -29.78
CA VAL A 329 -3.43 21.60 -28.70
C VAL A 329 -3.32 22.56 -27.51
N SER A 330 -4.46 23.02 -27.00
CA SER A 330 -4.54 23.99 -25.89
C SER A 330 -4.64 23.33 -24.50
N ARG A 331 -5.10 22.07 -24.42
CA ARG A 331 -5.24 21.33 -23.15
C ARG A 331 -3.91 20.69 -22.75
N ILE A 332 -3.05 21.45 -22.07
CA ILE A 332 -1.68 21.03 -21.74
C ILE A 332 -1.59 20.52 -20.28
N PRO A 333 -1.30 19.23 -20.04
CA PRO A 333 -1.15 18.66 -18.69
C PRO A 333 0.25 18.91 -18.11
N ALA A 334 0.59 20.18 -17.88
CA ALA A 334 1.89 20.58 -17.34
C ALA A 334 1.81 21.75 -16.35
N TYR A 335 2.77 21.81 -15.42
CA TYR A 335 3.10 23.02 -14.67
C TYR A 335 4.56 23.39 -14.87
N LYS A 336 4.85 24.69 -15.03
CA LYS A 336 6.22 25.21 -15.18
C LYS A 336 7.01 24.52 -16.30
N GLY A 337 6.31 24.14 -17.37
CA GLY A 337 6.91 23.48 -18.54
C GLY A 337 7.11 21.97 -18.42
N GLN A 338 6.71 21.34 -17.31
CA GLN A 338 6.92 19.91 -17.06
C GLN A 338 5.60 19.17 -16.84
N ALA A 339 5.47 17.96 -17.37
CA ALA A 339 4.26 17.15 -17.30
C ALA A 339 3.81 16.82 -15.86
N ILE A 340 2.49 16.75 -15.66
CA ILE A 340 1.88 16.29 -14.40
C ILE A 340 2.18 14.79 -14.22
N PRO A 341 2.73 14.34 -13.07
CA PRO A 341 2.92 12.91 -12.76
C PRO A 341 1.63 12.12 -12.61
N ALA A 342 1.73 10.84 -12.28
CA ALA A 342 0.61 9.91 -12.15
C ALA A 342 -0.30 10.13 -10.92
N HIS A 343 -0.40 11.35 -10.42
CA HIS A 343 -1.28 11.69 -9.30
C HIS A 343 -2.12 12.92 -9.66
N ASP A 344 -3.36 12.71 -10.10
CA ASP A 344 -4.21 13.81 -10.59
C ASP A 344 -4.51 14.84 -9.48
N PRO A 345 -4.08 16.11 -9.64
CA PRO A 345 -4.17 17.10 -8.57
C PRO A 345 -5.60 17.44 -8.18
N ARG A 346 -6.60 17.15 -9.01
CA ARG A 346 -8.02 17.37 -8.69
C ARG A 346 -8.49 16.53 -7.51
N SER A 347 -7.98 15.30 -7.38
CA SER A 347 -8.35 14.39 -6.29
C SER A 347 -7.29 14.26 -5.21
N VAL A 348 -6.08 14.80 -5.42
CA VAL A 348 -5.00 14.91 -4.41
C VAL A 348 -4.45 16.34 -4.34
N LYS A 349 -5.23 17.22 -3.71
CA LYS A 349 -5.03 18.67 -3.71
C LYS A 349 -3.69 19.09 -3.09
N GLY A 350 -3.23 18.43 -2.02
CA GLY A 350 -1.92 18.73 -1.41
C GLY A 350 -0.75 18.51 -2.37
N THR A 351 -0.74 17.40 -3.10
CA THR A 351 0.24 17.15 -4.17
C THR A 351 0.07 18.13 -5.33
N GLY A 352 -1.17 18.52 -5.64
CA GLY A 352 -1.44 19.61 -6.58
C GLY A 352 -0.70 20.89 -6.20
N VAL A 353 -0.81 21.33 -4.94
CA VAL A 353 -0.04 22.48 -4.42
C VAL A 353 1.47 22.28 -4.65
N THR A 354 2.00 21.08 -4.38
CA THR A 354 3.41 20.76 -4.66
C THR A 354 3.76 21.00 -6.14
N TYR A 355 2.92 20.58 -7.10
CA TYR A 355 3.17 20.84 -8.52
C TYR A 355 3.21 22.33 -8.87
N PHE A 356 2.35 23.13 -8.23
CA PHE A 356 2.36 24.59 -8.40
C PHE A 356 3.61 25.22 -7.76
N THR A 357 4.00 24.81 -6.56
CA THR A 357 5.01 25.53 -5.77
C THR A 357 6.42 25.03 -5.96
N SER A 358 6.61 23.73 -6.20
CA SER A 358 7.93 23.08 -6.23
C SER A 358 8.92 23.85 -7.12
N PRO A 359 10.15 24.08 -6.64
CA PRO A 359 11.19 24.75 -7.42
C PRO A 359 11.68 23.91 -8.60
N MET A 360 11.35 22.61 -8.65
CA MET A 360 11.83 21.66 -9.66
C MET A 360 10.89 21.45 -10.85
N GLY A 361 9.73 22.12 -10.87
CA GLY A 361 8.64 21.83 -11.81
C GLY A 361 7.58 20.88 -11.21
N ALA A 362 6.65 20.40 -12.03
CA ALA A 362 5.57 19.51 -11.62
C ALA A 362 6.12 18.13 -11.20
N ASP A 363 6.62 17.97 -9.97
CA ASP A 363 7.25 16.74 -9.48
C ASP A 363 6.64 16.20 -8.19
N HIS A 364 6.28 14.92 -8.21
CA HIS A 364 5.65 14.27 -7.05
C HIS A 364 6.71 13.88 -6.02
N THR A 365 7.93 13.56 -6.45
CA THR A 365 9.04 13.25 -5.54
C THR A 365 9.43 14.47 -4.71
N ALA A 366 9.12 15.68 -5.19
CA ALA A 366 9.36 16.91 -4.45
C ALA A 366 8.45 17.07 -3.23
N GLY A 367 7.36 16.29 -3.08
CA GLY A 367 6.45 16.43 -1.96
C GLY A 367 5.08 15.79 -2.18
N LEU A 368 5.05 14.46 -2.33
CA LEU A 368 3.82 13.68 -2.45
C LEU A 368 3.06 13.67 -1.11
N THR A 369 1.77 14.02 -1.14
CA THR A 369 0.95 13.96 0.08
C THR A 369 -0.50 13.62 -0.21
N TYR A 370 -0.97 12.58 0.46
CA TYR A 370 -2.37 12.11 0.41
C TYR A 370 -3.15 12.48 1.67
N ARG A 371 -2.66 13.43 2.48
CA ARG A 371 -3.34 13.83 3.72
C ARG A 371 -4.61 14.63 3.40
N ASN A 372 -5.77 14.09 3.75
CA ASN A 372 -7.08 14.68 3.44
C ASN A 372 -7.20 15.10 1.96
N PRO A 373 -6.99 14.17 1.02
CA PRO A 373 -6.54 14.48 -0.34
C PRO A 373 -7.55 15.30 -1.16
N ARG A 374 -8.85 15.22 -0.82
CA ARG A 374 -9.93 15.95 -1.50
C ARG A 374 -10.34 17.24 -0.79
N ASN A 375 -9.91 17.46 0.45
CA ASN A 375 -10.23 18.68 1.17
C ASN A 375 -9.40 19.84 0.58
N ARG A 376 -10.01 21.00 0.35
CA ARG A 376 -9.32 22.18 -0.18
C ARG A 376 -8.48 22.91 0.86
N ASP A 377 -8.88 22.85 2.12
CA ASP A 377 -8.29 23.64 3.20
C ASP A 377 -6.99 23.00 3.72
N LYS A 378 -6.03 23.85 4.13
CA LYS A 378 -4.74 23.46 4.73
C LYS A 378 -3.82 22.67 3.80
N GLN A 379 -4.07 22.70 2.49
CA GLN A 379 -3.27 21.94 1.53
C GLN A 379 -1.89 22.56 1.30
N ALA A 380 -1.75 23.88 1.50
CA ALA A 380 -0.43 24.54 1.53
C ALA A 380 0.44 24.05 2.69
N GLU A 381 -0.12 23.91 3.90
CA GLU A 381 0.61 23.37 5.06
C GLU A 381 1.01 21.92 4.82
N ASN A 382 0.10 21.09 4.27
CA ASN A 382 0.40 19.70 3.96
C ASN A 382 1.52 19.56 2.91
N SER A 383 1.45 20.37 1.85
CA SER A 383 2.45 20.39 0.80
C SER A 383 3.81 20.89 1.31
N LEU A 384 3.84 21.96 2.11
CA LEU A 384 5.08 22.48 2.71
C LEU A 384 5.79 21.42 3.55
N ARG A 385 5.06 20.74 4.44
CA ARG A 385 5.62 19.65 5.25
C ARG A 385 6.25 18.56 4.39
N SER A 386 5.54 18.10 3.36
CA SER A 386 6.03 17.05 2.48
C SER A 386 7.21 17.50 1.62
N GLN A 387 7.24 18.78 1.21
CA GLN A 387 8.38 19.35 0.48
C GLN A 387 9.64 19.44 1.33
N ILE A 388 9.52 19.83 2.61
CA ILE A 388 10.66 19.84 3.55
C ILE A 388 11.18 18.43 3.77
N GLN A 389 10.29 17.45 4.03
CA GLN A 389 10.69 16.06 4.20
C GLN A 389 11.40 15.49 2.96
N ALA A 390 10.88 15.79 1.76
CA ALA A 390 11.49 15.33 0.52
C ALA A 390 12.88 15.94 0.30
N ALA A 391 13.02 17.26 0.48
CA ALA A 391 14.32 17.94 0.39
C ALA A 391 15.32 17.40 1.42
N THR A 392 14.88 17.08 2.65
CA THR A 392 15.73 16.41 3.63
C THR A 392 16.17 15.03 3.13
N CYS A 393 15.25 14.18 2.65
CA CYS A 393 15.63 12.87 2.12
C CYS A 393 16.64 12.96 0.97
N ASP A 394 16.43 13.86 0.01
CA ASP A 394 17.34 14.04 -1.12
C ASP A 394 18.72 14.57 -0.67
N ALA A 395 18.77 15.51 0.28
CA ALA A 395 20.03 16.02 0.83
C ALA A 395 20.90 14.93 1.50
N PHE A 396 20.26 13.92 2.10
CA PHE A 396 20.95 12.79 2.73
C PHE A 396 21.07 11.55 1.83
N GLY A 397 20.63 11.62 0.57
CA GLY A 397 20.66 10.49 -0.37
C GLY A 397 19.77 9.31 0.08
N TYR A 398 18.69 9.60 0.79
CA TYR A 398 17.79 8.61 1.37
C TYR A 398 16.52 8.41 0.53
N CYS A 399 16.09 7.15 0.37
CA CYS A 399 14.94 6.84 -0.48
C CYS A 399 13.61 7.24 0.19
N LEU A 400 12.74 7.93 -0.55
CA LEU A 400 11.40 8.30 -0.10
C LEU A 400 10.51 7.09 0.24
N ASN A 401 10.67 5.97 -0.48
CA ASN A 401 9.92 4.73 -0.20
C ASN A 401 10.41 4.00 1.07
N SER A 402 11.50 4.46 1.68
CA SER A 402 11.97 3.99 2.99
C SER A 402 11.65 4.96 4.13
N VAL A 403 10.82 5.98 3.89
CA VAL A 403 10.29 6.82 4.97
C VAL A 403 9.08 6.12 5.61
N PRO A 404 9.13 5.76 6.91
CA PRO A 404 8.03 5.06 7.55
C PRO A 404 6.78 5.94 7.63
N GLY A 405 5.60 5.36 7.39
CA GLY A 405 4.32 6.07 7.26
C GLY A 405 3.72 6.63 8.55
N GLY A 406 4.47 6.65 9.65
CA GLY A 406 3.97 7.11 10.95
C GLY A 406 4.57 6.42 12.17
N ARG A 407 5.43 5.40 12.02
CA ARG A 407 6.06 4.74 13.16
C ARG A 407 7.23 5.51 13.77
N ALA A 408 8.07 6.12 12.94
CA ALA A 408 9.24 6.87 13.37
C ALA A 408 9.42 8.18 12.58
N SER A 409 10.31 9.05 13.05
CA SER A 409 10.73 10.27 12.35
C SER A 409 12.11 10.06 11.73
N ILE A 410 12.35 10.62 10.54
CA ILE A 410 13.64 10.55 9.86
C ILE A 410 14.68 11.50 10.46
N TYR A 411 14.25 12.59 11.11
CA TYR A 411 15.17 13.62 11.57
C TYR A 411 16.07 13.14 12.72
N PRO A 412 15.55 12.46 13.76
CA PRO A 412 16.40 11.83 14.79
C PRO A 412 17.30 10.76 14.20
N PHE A 413 16.76 9.91 13.32
CA PHE A 413 17.54 8.86 12.68
C PHE A 413 18.74 9.40 11.90
N PHE A 414 18.56 10.44 11.07
CA PHE A 414 19.67 11.05 10.35
C PHE A 414 20.66 11.75 11.27
N ALA A 415 20.19 12.43 12.33
CA ALA A 415 21.07 13.04 13.32
C ALA A 415 22.00 11.99 13.94
N ASP A 416 21.42 10.90 14.47
CA ASP A 416 22.16 9.81 15.09
C ASP A 416 23.12 9.14 14.09
N LEU A 417 22.65 8.84 12.88
CA LEU A 417 23.44 8.19 11.83
C LEU A 417 24.66 9.02 11.41
N ILE A 418 24.48 10.33 11.24
CA ILE A 418 25.53 11.26 10.79
C ILE A 418 26.52 11.55 11.91
N ASN A 419 26.04 11.65 13.15
CA ASN A 419 26.90 11.77 14.33
C ASN A 419 27.79 10.52 14.49
N ALA A 420 27.21 9.32 14.39
CA ALA A 420 27.98 8.08 14.47
C ALA A 420 28.96 7.91 13.30
N ARG A 421 28.62 8.42 12.11
CA ARG A 421 29.51 8.37 10.94
C ARG A 421 30.68 9.35 11.04
N TYR A 422 30.42 10.60 11.43
CA TYR A 422 31.39 11.69 11.29
C TYR A 422 31.91 12.28 12.62
N GLY A 423 31.42 11.81 13.77
CA GLY A 423 31.79 12.35 15.09
C GLY A 423 31.22 13.75 15.35
N LEU A 424 30.08 14.07 14.75
CA LEU A 424 29.38 15.35 14.89
C LEU A 424 28.40 15.34 16.07
N GLN A 425 27.79 16.49 16.34
CA GLN A 425 26.76 16.67 17.39
C GLN A 425 25.50 17.35 16.82
N LEU A 426 25.01 16.84 15.70
CA LEU A 426 23.78 17.31 15.07
C LEU A 426 22.55 16.87 15.88
N THR A 427 21.55 17.74 15.92
CA THR A 427 20.22 17.48 16.49
C THR A 427 19.20 17.24 15.38
N PRO A 428 18.00 16.67 15.69
CA PRO A 428 16.92 16.56 14.70
C PRO A 428 16.52 17.92 14.07
N LYS A 429 16.68 19.02 14.80
CA LYS A 429 16.40 20.38 14.29
C LYS A 429 17.42 20.79 13.23
N ASP A 430 18.69 20.45 13.41
CA ASP A 430 19.75 20.75 12.44
C ASP A 430 19.52 19.99 11.12
N ILE A 431 19.10 18.73 11.20
CA ILE A 431 18.73 17.92 10.02
C ILE A 431 17.57 18.56 9.26
N MET A 432 16.54 19.02 9.97
CA MET A 432 15.41 19.69 9.37
C MET A 432 15.82 21.02 8.72
N GLU A 433 16.72 21.76 9.36
CA GLU A 433 17.24 23.02 8.83
C GLU A 433 18.04 22.83 7.54
N ILE A 434 18.79 21.73 7.40
CA ILE A 434 19.47 21.36 6.13
C ILE A 434 18.45 21.19 5.00
N GLY A 435 17.32 20.52 5.27
CA GLY A 435 16.24 20.36 4.28
C GLY A 435 15.60 21.70 3.90
N LYS A 436 15.34 22.57 4.89
CA LYS A 436 14.83 23.92 4.64
C LYS A 436 15.82 24.77 3.85
N GLN A 437 17.10 24.71 4.19
CA GLN A 437 18.14 25.47 3.49
C GLN A 437 18.26 25.03 2.03
N THR A 438 18.16 23.72 1.76
CA THR A 438 18.11 23.19 0.39
C THR A 438 16.98 23.84 -0.42
N LEU A 439 15.78 23.97 0.16
CA LEU A 439 14.66 24.64 -0.50
C LEU A 439 14.90 26.14 -0.69
N ARG A 440 15.50 26.84 0.29
CA ARG A 440 15.87 28.26 0.15
C ARG A 440 16.83 28.46 -1.03
N ASP A 441 17.87 27.63 -1.15
CA ASP A 441 18.86 27.70 -2.22
C ASP A 441 18.22 27.43 -3.60
N GLN A 442 17.31 26.45 -3.66
CA GLN A 442 16.56 26.14 -4.88
C GLN A 442 15.64 27.30 -5.31
N LEU A 443 14.98 27.96 -4.36
CA LEU A 443 14.14 29.13 -4.62
C LEU A 443 14.96 30.34 -5.08
N ASP A 444 16.05 30.66 -4.37
CA ASP A 444 16.97 31.75 -4.72
C ASP A 444 17.59 31.54 -6.11
N PHE A 445 17.98 30.31 -6.45
CA PHE A 445 18.43 29.97 -7.80
C PHE A 445 17.37 30.31 -8.85
N ASN A 446 16.11 29.96 -8.60
CA ASN A 446 15.02 30.17 -9.55
C ASN A 446 14.67 31.65 -9.74
N GLU A 447 14.75 32.46 -8.69
CA GLU A 447 14.59 33.92 -8.79
C GLU A 447 15.63 34.55 -9.70
N LYS A 448 16.86 34.04 -9.67
CA LYS A 448 17.98 34.48 -10.52
C LYS A 448 17.99 33.82 -11.90
N ALA A 449 17.21 32.76 -12.10
CA ALA A 449 17.14 32.04 -13.35
C ALA A 449 16.05 32.59 -14.27
N GLU A 450 15.93 32.01 -15.46
CA GLU A 450 14.88 32.35 -16.43
C GLU A 450 13.58 31.59 -16.15
N PHE A 451 13.43 31.06 -14.94
CA PHE A 451 12.30 30.23 -14.54
C PHE A 451 10.97 30.99 -14.60
N SER A 452 10.99 32.30 -14.32
CA SER A 452 9.83 33.19 -14.45
C SER A 452 9.33 33.36 -15.88
N LYS A 453 10.14 33.02 -16.91
CA LYS A 453 9.76 33.08 -18.33
C LYS A 453 8.97 31.84 -18.79
N THR A 454 8.87 30.82 -17.95
CA THR A 454 8.12 29.59 -18.26
C THR A 454 6.63 29.81 -18.04
N ASP A 455 5.78 29.09 -18.80
CA ASP A 455 4.33 29.26 -18.73
C ASP A 455 3.80 29.09 -17.29
N SER A 456 3.28 30.20 -16.75
CA SER A 456 2.75 30.30 -15.39
C SER A 456 1.24 30.03 -15.33
N LYS A 457 0.55 29.88 -16.47
CA LYS A 457 -0.91 29.71 -16.52
C LYS A 457 -1.36 28.33 -16.03
N GLY A 458 -0.46 27.35 -15.99
CA GLY A 458 -0.73 25.99 -15.51
C GLY A 458 -1.76 25.24 -16.36
N ALA A 459 -2.12 24.03 -15.94
CA ALA A 459 -3.10 23.20 -16.63
C ALA A 459 -4.54 23.67 -16.33
N ALA A 460 -5.06 24.66 -17.09
CA ALA A 460 -6.39 25.26 -16.84
C ALA A 460 -7.51 24.24 -16.59
N PHE A 461 -7.50 23.15 -17.37
CA PHE A 461 -8.49 22.07 -17.26
C PHE A 461 -8.58 21.45 -15.85
N VAL A 462 -7.51 21.47 -15.04
CA VAL A 462 -7.58 20.88 -13.69
C VAL A 462 -8.46 21.71 -12.75
N ARG A 463 -8.68 23.00 -13.04
CA ARG A 463 -9.58 23.88 -12.27
C ARG A 463 -11.00 23.89 -12.84
N GLU A 464 -11.16 23.54 -14.11
CA GLU A 464 -12.42 23.68 -14.86
C GLU A 464 -13.15 22.34 -15.08
N GLU A 465 -12.41 21.25 -15.30
CA GLU A 465 -12.95 19.93 -15.61
C GLU A 465 -12.96 19.02 -14.37
N THR A 466 -14.13 18.53 -13.99
CA THR A 466 -14.26 17.52 -12.92
C THR A 466 -13.60 16.20 -13.30
N ILE A 467 -13.03 15.48 -12.32
CA ILE A 467 -12.44 14.15 -12.54
C ILE A 467 -13.28 13.02 -11.94
N ALA A 468 -13.66 12.06 -12.78
CA ALA A 468 -14.32 10.83 -12.34
C ALA A 468 -13.35 9.92 -11.56
N PRO A 469 -13.83 9.14 -10.56
CA PRO A 469 -15.19 9.11 -10.03
C PRO A 469 -15.43 10.18 -8.95
N SER A 470 -14.40 10.95 -8.60
CA SER A 470 -14.45 11.84 -7.43
C SER A 470 -15.33 13.09 -7.61
N GLY A 471 -15.61 13.48 -8.86
CA GLY A 471 -16.29 14.72 -9.21
C GLY A 471 -15.52 15.99 -8.81
N GLN A 472 -14.24 15.88 -8.44
CA GLN A 472 -13.46 16.99 -7.92
C GLN A 472 -12.82 17.82 -9.04
N VAL A 473 -12.55 19.08 -8.73
CA VAL A 473 -11.62 19.97 -9.43
C VAL A 473 -10.50 20.40 -8.47
N PHE A 474 -9.43 21.01 -8.98
CA PHE A 474 -8.41 21.65 -8.17
C PHE A 474 -8.86 23.05 -7.74
N ASP A 475 -9.46 23.14 -6.55
CA ASP A 475 -10.12 24.32 -5.98
C ASP A 475 -9.37 24.92 -4.77
N VAL A 476 -8.09 24.57 -4.57
CA VAL A 476 -7.27 25.21 -3.54
C VAL A 476 -7.08 26.69 -3.91
N ASP A 477 -7.29 27.55 -2.91
CA ASP A 477 -7.16 29.00 -3.05
C ASP A 477 -5.73 29.37 -3.49
N GLU A 478 -5.63 30.12 -4.59
CA GLU A 478 -4.36 30.57 -5.13
C GLU A 478 -3.59 31.46 -4.15
N ALA A 479 -4.28 32.23 -3.31
CA ALA A 479 -3.66 33.02 -2.25
C ALA A 479 -3.03 32.14 -1.16
N GLU A 480 -3.57 30.93 -0.91
CA GLU A 480 -2.98 29.94 0.00
C GLU A 480 -1.71 29.35 -0.63
N ILE A 481 -1.78 28.95 -1.90
CA ILE A 481 -0.66 28.39 -2.66
C ILE A 481 0.53 29.36 -2.69
N LYS A 482 0.28 30.64 -3.00
CA LYS A 482 1.32 31.68 -3.05
C LYS A 482 2.00 31.95 -1.71
N LYS A 483 1.37 31.54 -0.60
CA LYS A 483 1.91 31.73 0.77
C LYS A 483 2.63 30.51 1.32
N VAL A 484 2.69 29.37 0.59
CA VAL A 484 3.37 28.14 1.04
C VAL A 484 4.73 28.41 1.65
N TRP A 485 5.59 29.16 0.95
CA TRP A 485 6.96 29.40 1.38
C TRP A 485 7.10 30.33 2.59
N LYS A 486 6.06 31.09 2.96
CA LYS A 486 6.06 31.91 4.18
C LYS A 486 6.11 31.07 5.46
N GLY A 487 5.67 29.82 5.38
CA GLY A 487 5.70 28.89 6.51
C GLY A 487 7.06 28.20 6.71
N LEU A 488 7.99 28.30 5.74
CA LEU A 488 9.20 27.48 5.69
C LEU A 488 10.06 27.63 6.95
N ASP A 489 10.36 28.87 7.34
CA ASP A 489 11.22 29.14 8.50
C ASP A 489 10.54 28.73 9.81
N SER A 490 9.24 29.02 9.93
CA SER A 490 8.43 28.70 11.11
C SER A 490 8.08 27.21 11.27
N PHE A 491 8.29 26.39 10.24
CA PHE A 491 7.89 24.99 10.26
C PHE A 491 8.67 24.22 11.35
N GLN A 492 7.96 23.41 12.11
CA GLN A 492 8.55 22.43 13.02
C GLN A 492 7.81 21.10 12.87
N GLU A 493 8.54 20.00 12.97
CA GLU A 493 7.92 18.69 13.13
C GLU A 493 7.19 18.65 14.47
N LYS A 494 5.90 18.32 14.45
CA LYS A 494 5.13 18.14 15.67
C LYS A 494 5.52 16.81 16.30
N GLU A 495 5.83 16.81 17.59
CA GLU A 495 5.98 15.58 18.35
C GLU A 495 4.71 14.73 18.26
N LYS A 496 4.88 13.42 18.10
CA LYS A 496 3.75 12.50 18.13
C LYS A 496 3.29 12.33 19.57
N VAL A 497 2.11 12.86 19.86
CA VAL A 497 1.38 12.49 21.07
C VAL A 497 0.71 11.15 20.80
N TRP A 498 1.02 10.15 21.63
CA TRP A 498 0.33 8.87 21.61
C TRP A 498 -1.00 9.03 22.33
N GLU A 499 -2.09 8.66 21.67
CA GLU A 499 -3.43 8.65 22.24
C GLU A 499 -3.92 7.21 22.30
N ILE A 500 -4.29 6.75 23.50
CA ILE A 500 -4.98 5.47 23.68
C ILE A 500 -6.46 5.74 23.45
N ARG A 501 -6.97 5.29 22.30
CA ARG A 501 -8.38 5.42 21.94
C ARG A 501 -9.12 4.13 22.20
N ILE A 502 -9.95 4.12 23.23
CA ILE A 502 -10.90 3.03 23.46
C ILE A 502 -12.12 3.28 22.55
N PRO A 503 -12.38 2.42 21.55
CA PRO A 503 -13.52 2.58 20.67
C PRO A 503 -14.84 2.44 21.46
N PRO A 504 -15.92 3.07 21.00
CA PRO A 504 -17.21 2.92 21.66
C PRO A 504 -17.66 1.46 21.59
N LEU A 505 -18.28 0.96 22.65
CA LEU A 505 -18.89 -0.37 22.68
C LEU A 505 -20.41 -0.25 22.50
N PRO A 506 -21.07 -1.30 21.98
CA PRO A 506 -22.52 -1.34 21.94
C PRO A 506 -23.09 -1.36 23.38
N ASP A 507 -24.34 -0.94 23.54
CA ASP A 507 -25.11 -1.37 24.69
C ASP A 507 -25.18 -2.91 24.68
N MET A 508 -25.14 -3.52 25.85
CA MET A 508 -25.03 -4.98 25.94
C MET A 508 -26.06 -5.58 26.89
N MET A 509 -26.69 -6.64 26.42
CA MET A 509 -27.40 -7.61 27.25
C MET A 509 -26.62 -8.91 27.19
N PHE A 510 -26.27 -9.45 28.36
CA PHE A 510 -25.43 -10.63 28.42
C PHE A 510 -25.94 -11.58 29.51
N GLY A 511 -26.22 -12.82 29.14
CA GLY A 511 -26.68 -13.85 30.07
C GLY A 511 -27.68 -14.80 29.45
N ALA A 512 -27.93 -15.94 30.11
CA ALA A 512 -28.88 -16.91 29.62
C ALA A 512 -30.33 -16.37 29.69
N GLY A 513 -31.06 -16.44 28.58
CA GLY A 513 -32.46 -16.01 28.47
C GLY A 513 -32.66 -14.51 28.28
N VAL A 514 -31.58 -13.71 28.21
CA VAL A 514 -31.68 -12.24 28.06
C VAL A 514 -32.37 -11.81 26.77
N VAL A 515 -32.38 -12.65 25.73
CA VAL A 515 -33.08 -12.36 24.47
C VAL A 515 -34.57 -12.08 24.70
N THR A 516 -35.19 -12.73 25.67
CA THR A 516 -36.62 -12.58 25.99
C THR A 516 -36.99 -11.18 26.46
N SER A 517 -36.02 -10.43 27.00
CA SER A 517 -36.19 -9.07 27.50
C SER A 517 -35.67 -8.00 26.53
N MET A 518 -35.19 -8.38 25.33
CA MET A 518 -34.52 -7.44 24.42
C MET A 518 -35.43 -6.31 23.94
N GLY A 519 -36.73 -6.56 23.84
CA GLY A 519 -37.72 -5.56 23.44
C GLY A 519 -37.75 -4.32 24.33
N GLU A 520 -37.50 -4.48 25.63
CA GLU A 520 -37.42 -3.37 26.57
C GLU A 520 -36.22 -2.46 26.28
N ARG A 521 -35.08 -3.05 25.87
CA ARG A 521 -33.87 -2.33 25.49
C ARG A 521 -33.92 -1.74 24.09
N ILE A 522 -34.73 -2.30 23.20
CA ILE A 522 -34.94 -1.78 21.84
C ILE A 522 -35.92 -0.59 21.84
N ARG A 523 -36.90 -0.54 22.76
CA ARG A 523 -37.93 0.51 22.80
C ARG A 523 -37.37 1.96 22.76
N PRO A 524 -36.29 2.32 23.49
CA PRO A 524 -35.70 3.67 23.40
C PRO A 524 -35.13 4.02 22.02
N LEU A 525 -34.85 3.04 21.17
CA LEU A 525 -34.37 3.23 19.79
C LEU A 525 -35.49 3.63 18.82
N LYS A 526 -36.76 3.61 19.27
CA LYS A 526 -37.96 4.00 18.51
C LYS A 526 -38.14 3.27 17.18
N ILE A 527 -37.62 2.04 17.10
CA ILE A 527 -37.78 1.13 15.96
C ILE A 527 -39.22 0.62 15.94
N LYS A 528 -39.87 0.67 14.78
CA LYS A 528 -41.23 0.15 14.57
C LYS A 528 -41.23 -1.14 13.75
N LYS A 529 -40.27 -1.29 12.83
CA LYS A 529 -40.16 -2.46 11.95
C LYS A 529 -38.71 -2.79 11.65
N VAL A 530 -38.31 -4.02 11.92
CA VAL A 530 -36.94 -4.48 11.62
C VAL A 530 -36.87 -5.39 10.40
N LEU A 531 -35.77 -5.30 9.68
CA LEU A 531 -35.29 -6.41 8.84
C LEU A 531 -34.45 -7.34 9.70
N LEU A 532 -34.87 -8.59 9.87
CA LEU A 532 -34.11 -9.65 10.52
C LEU A 532 -33.35 -10.43 9.46
N THR A 533 -32.02 -10.30 9.45
CA THR A 533 -31.12 -11.05 8.56
C THR A 533 -30.56 -12.27 9.30
N THR A 534 -30.69 -13.44 8.71
CA THR A 534 -30.25 -14.71 9.31
C THR A 534 -29.89 -15.75 8.26
N ASP A 535 -29.14 -16.78 8.65
CA ASP A 535 -28.78 -17.87 7.75
C ASP A 535 -29.90 -18.95 7.69
N PRO A 536 -29.91 -19.80 6.65
CA PRO A 536 -30.93 -20.84 6.50
C PRO A 536 -30.99 -21.85 7.65
N VAL A 537 -29.89 -22.07 8.38
CA VAL A 537 -29.85 -23.01 9.50
C VAL A 537 -30.60 -22.44 10.70
N MET A 538 -30.32 -21.20 11.08
CA MET A 538 -31.06 -20.52 12.17
C MET A 538 -32.54 -20.35 11.85
N PHE A 539 -32.88 -20.09 10.58
CA PHE A 539 -34.28 -20.02 10.13
C PHE A 539 -34.98 -21.39 10.27
N SER A 540 -34.39 -22.45 9.72
CA SER A 540 -34.97 -23.80 9.78
C SER A 540 -35.06 -24.39 11.19
N MET A 541 -34.20 -23.95 12.12
CA MET A 541 -34.29 -24.27 13.54
C MET A 541 -35.40 -23.50 14.28
N GLY A 542 -36.12 -22.60 13.62
CA GLY A 542 -37.19 -21.79 14.22
C GLY A 542 -36.71 -20.64 15.11
N ARG A 543 -35.40 -20.35 15.16
CA ARG A 543 -34.83 -19.27 15.99
C ARG A 543 -35.22 -17.89 15.48
N ALA A 544 -35.28 -17.73 14.16
CA ALA A 544 -35.76 -16.48 13.54
C ALA A 544 -37.21 -16.17 13.94
N ASP A 545 -38.07 -17.18 13.98
CA ASP A 545 -39.47 -17.04 14.41
C ASP A 545 -39.60 -16.77 15.91
N GLU A 546 -38.74 -17.36 16.74
CA GLU A 546 -38.67 -17.08 18.18
C GLU A 546 -38.34 -15.60 18.42
N VAL A 547 -37.29 -15.09 17.78
CA VAL A 547 -36.87 -13.69 17.85
C VAL A 547 -37.97 -12.76 17.32
N ARG A 548 -38.58 -13.11 16.18
CA ARG A 548 -39.72 -12.38 15.62
C ARG A 548 -40.87 -12.26 16.62
N LYS A 549 -41.27 -13.34 17.29
CA LYS A 549 -42.34 -13.30 18.30
C LYS A 549 -42.00 -12.40 19.47
N ILE A 550 -40.75 -12.42 19.95
CA ILE A 550 -40.28 -11.54 21.03
C ILE A 550 -40.38 -10.06 20.62
N LEU A 551 -40.00 -9.74 19.38
CA LEU A 551 -40.09 -8.38 18.83
C LEU A 551 -41.55 -7.94 18.65
N GLU A 552 -42.40 -8.82 18.10
CA GLU A 552 -43.83 -8.56 17.89
C GLU A 552 -44.56 -8.31 19.23
N LEU A 553 -44.25 -9.06 20.29
CA LEU A 553 -44.75 -8.83 21.65
C LEU A 553 -44.34 -7.45 22.20
N SER A 554 -43.26 -6.89 21.68
CA SER A 554 -42.75 -5.57 22.04
C SER A 554 -43.27 -4.45 21.13
N GLY A 555 -44.19 -4.77 20.21
CA GLY A 555 -44.77 -3.83 19.27
C GLY A 555 -43.90 -3.54 18.04
N ILE A 556 -42.92 -4.39 17.74
CA ILE A 556 -41.98 -4.23 16.63
C ILE A 556 -42.29 -5.26 15.55
N ALA A 557 -42.72 -4.79 14.38
CA ALA A 557 -42.95 -5.66 13.23
C ALA A 557 -41.62 -6.20 12.69
N THR A 558 -41.62 -7.41 12.12
CA THR A 558 -40.39 -8.04 11.63
C THR A 558 -40.57 -8.57 10.22
N VAL A 559 -39.62 -8.26 9.34
CA VAL A 559 -39.47 -8.86 8.02
C VAL A 559 -38.23 -9.75 8.05
N ILE A 560 -38.33 -11.00 7.63
CA ILE A 560 -37.21 -11.96 7.68
C ILE A 560 -36.54 -12.06 6.31
N PHE A 561 -35.22 -11.96 6.30
CA PHE A 561 -34.34 -12.35 5.20
C PHE A 561 -33.44 -13.50 5.66
N SER A 562 -33.72 -14.71 5.18
CA SER A 562 -33.09 -15.97 5.64
C SER A 562 -32.00 -16.50 4.72
N ASP A 563 -31.67 -15.79 3.65
CA ASP A 563 -30.75 -16.27 2.61
C ASP A 563 -29.30 -15.83 2.89
N VAL A 564 -28.92 -15.59 4.15
CA VAL A 564 -27.53 -15.22 4.46
C VAL A 564 -26.60 -16.39 4.22
N GLU A 565 -25.69 -16.21 3.27
CA GLU A 565 -24.61 -17.15 2.96
C GLU A 565 -23.34 -16.80 3.75
N PRO A 566 -22.44 -17.76 4.03
CA PRO A 566 -21.11 -17.47 4.54
C PRO A 566 -20.36 -16.48 3.64
N ASP A 567 -19.63 -15.53 4.24
CA ASP A 567 -18.88 -14.49 3.53
C ASP A 567 -19.76 -13.70 2.54
N PRO A 568 -20.75 -12.94 3.05
CA PRO A 568 -21.88 -12.47 2.26
C PRO A 568 -21.44 -11.63 1.06
N PRO A 569 -21.89 -11.96 -0.16
CA PRO A 569 -21.48 -11.23 -1.35
C PRO A 569 -22.25 -9.92 -1.52
N ILE A 570 -21.70 -8.95 -2.26
CA ILE A 570 -22.33 -7.64 -2.51
C ILE A 570 -23.79 -7.79 -2.98
N GLU A 571 -24.07 -8.73 -3.88
CA GLU A 571 -25.41 -8.94 -4.43
C GLU A 571 -26.43 -9.38 -3.37
N LEU A 572 -25.98 -10.10 -2.33
CA LEU A 572 -26.81 -10.46 -1.19
C LEU A 572 -27.17 -9.21 -0.37
N ILE A 573 -26.19 -8.33 -0.14
CA ILE A 573 -26.41 -7.05 0.57
C ILE A 573 -27.39 -6.17 -0.21
N GLU A 574 -27.29 -6.10 -1.54
CA GLU A 574 -28.22 -5.35 -2.39
C GLU A 574 -29.65 -5.91 -2.29
N ARG A 575 -29.82 -7.24 -2.36
CA ARG A 575 -31.15 -7.88 -2.19
C ARG A 575 -31.76 -7.58 -0.82
N ALA A 576 -31.00 -7.77 0.24
CA ALA A 576 -31.46 -7.50 1.60
C ALA A 576 -31.76 -6.01 1.82
N GLY A 577 -30.94 -5.11 1.27
CA GLY A 577 -31.18 -3.67 1.28
C GLY A 577 -32.45 -3.26 0.54
N LYS A 578 -32.75 -3.90 -0.60
CA LYS A 578 -34.02 -3.69 -1.31
C LYS A 578 -35.23 -4.12 -0.47
N ILE A 579 -35.15 -5.27 0.19
CA ILE A 579 -36.24 -5.76 1.06
C ILE A 579 -36.46 -4.81 2.25
N TYR A 580 -35.37 -4.30 2.85
CA TYR A 580 -35.44 -3.28 3.90
C TYR A 580 -36.24 -2.06 3.44
N THR A 581 -35.91 -1.51 2.26
CA THR A 581 -36.57 -0.33 1.71
C THR A 581 -38.01 -0.60 1.28
N ASP A 582 -38.27 -1.68 0.54
CA ASP A 582 -39.60 -2.02 0.01
C ASP A 582 -40.64 -2.29 1.12
N ASN A 583 -40.19 -2.62 2.34
CA ASN A 583 -41.06 -2.91 3.47
C ASN A 583 -41.10 -1.81 4.54
N ASP A 584 -40.47 -0.66 4.30
CA ASP A 584 -40.38 0.45 5.25
C ASP A 584 -39.80 0.04 6.61
N CYS A 585 -38.74 -0.78 6.60
CA CYS A 585 -38.01 -1.11 7.82
C CYS A 585 -37.24 0.13 8.33
N ASP A 586 -37.13 0.28 9.65
CA ASP A 586 -36.41 1.37 10.33
C ASP A 586 -35.34 0.89 11.33
N GLY A 587 -35.13 -0.43 11.41
CA GLY A 587 -34.04 -1.07 12.16
C GLY A 587 -33.60 -2.39 11.52
N ILE A 588 -32.46 -2.93 11.97
CA ILE A 588 -31.92 -4.19 11.44
C ILE A 588 -31.52 -5.10 12.61
N VAL A 589 -31.89 -6.38 12.53
CA VAL A 589 -31.49 -7.42 13.48
C VAL A 589 -30.64 -8.45 12.75
N GLY A 590 -29.37 -8.60 13.12
CA GLY A 590 -28.51 -9.69 12.67
C GLY A 590 -28.58 -10.87 13.64
N LEU A 591 -29.21 -11.97 13.24
CA LEU A 591 -29.29 -13.22 14.02
C LEU A 591 -28.44 -14.29 13.35
N GLY A 592 -27.34 -14.71 13.99
CA GLY A 592 -26.50 -15.77 13.45
C GLY A 592 -25.04 -15.66 13.84
N GLY A 593 -24.16 -16.28 13.05
CA GLY A 593 -22.71 -16.08 13.15
C GLY A 593 -22.24 -14.75 12.54
N GLY A 594 -20.92 -14.63 12.36
CA GLY A 594 -20.28 -13.43 11.80
C GLY A 594 -20.91 -12.95 10.50
N SER A 595 -21.18 -13.85 9.55
CA SER A 595 -21.80 -13.52 8.26
C SER A 595 -23.16 -12.83 8.36
N SER A 596 -24.01 -13.26 9.31
CA SER A 596 -25.35 -12.67 9.52
C SER A 596 -25.25 -11.28 10.15
N MET A 597 -24.30 -11.08 11.07
CA MET A 597 -24.06 -9.78 11.68
C MET A 597 -23.39 -8.80 10.72
N ASP A 598 -22.43 -9.28 9.92
CA ASP A 598 -21.77 -8.50 8.88
C ASP A 598 -22.75 -8.11 7.77
N THR A 599 -23.68 -9.01 7.41
CA THR A 599 -24.80 -8.68 6.53
C THR A 599 -25.65 -7.56 7.10
N ALA A 600 -26.07 -7.65 8.38
CA ALA A 600 -26.87 -6.60 9.01
C ALA A 600 -26.17 -5.22 8.97
N LYS A 601 -24.87 -5.19 9.28
CA LYS A 601 -24.04 -3.99 9.23
C LYS A 601 -23.90 -3.43 7.80
N ALA A 602 -23.61 -4.30 6.83
CA ALA A 602 -23.45 -3.91 5.44
C ALA A 602 -24.77 -3.43 4.81
N VAL A 603 -25.91 -4.03 5.16
CA VAL A 603 -27.24 -3.55 4.76
C VAL A 603 -27.50 -2.17 5.37
N GLY A 604 -27.17 -1.96 6.65
CA GLY A 604 -27.31 -0.65 7.30
C GLY A 604 -26.52 0.46 6.59
N LEU A 605 -25.30 0.14 6.13
CA LEU A 605 -24.53 1.04 5.28
C LEU A 605 -25.23 1.25 3.93
N ARG A 606 -25.63 0.16 3.27
CA ARG A 606 -26.18 0.18 1.91
C ARG A 606 -27.46 1.00 1.78
N VAL A 607 -28.36 0.91 2.74
CA VAL A 607 -29.67 1.61 2.69
C VAL A 607 -29.57 3.10 3.04
N THR A 608 -28.42 3.55 3.53
CA THR A 608 -28.21 4.94 3.98
C THR A 608 -27.17 5.71 3.16
N HIS A 609 -26.39 5.00 2.35
CA HIS A 609 -25.31 5.57 1.56
C HIS A 609 -25.47 5.23 0.07
N VAL A 610 -25.27 6.23 -0.79
CA VAL A 610 -25.40 6.12 -2.25
C VAL A 610 -24.09 5.73 -2.92
N GLY A 611 -24.15 4.94 -3.98
CA GLY A 611 -22.96 4.47 -4.73
C GLY A 611 -22.71 2.99 -4.52
N GLU A 612 -21.60 2.48 -5.05
CA GLU A 612 -21.27 1.06 -4.94
C GLU A 612 -20.66 0.71 -3.58
N MET A 613 -20.94 -0.49 -3.07
CA MET A 613 -20.36 -0.99 -1.81
C MET A 613 -18.82 -0.92 -1.79
N ARG A 614 -18.18 -1.12 -2.95
CA ARG A 614 -16.73 -1.06 -3.15
C ARG A 614 -16.12 0.30 -2.80
N GLU A 615 -16.92 1.36 -2.88
CA GLU A 615 -16.48 2.70 -2.56
C GLU A 615 -16.22 2.94 -1.08
N TYR A 616 -16.74 2.06 -0.22
CA TYR A 616 -16.66 2.12 1.24
C TYR A 616 -15.62 1.18 1.83
N GLU A 617 -14.89 0.45 0.98
CA GLU A 617 -13.79 -0.43 1.39
C GLU A 617 -12.70 0.35 2.15
N SER A 618 -12.23 -0.22 3.27
CA SER A 618 -11.31 0.45 4.19
C SER A 618 -9.95 0.75 3.54
N ILE A 619 -9.39 -0.20 2.79
CA ILE A 619 -8.03 -0.10 2.22
C ILE A 619 -7.90 0.99 1.13
N VAL A 620 -9.03 1.43 0.57
CA VAL A 620 -9.10 2.51 -0.44
C VAL A 620 -9.60 3.84 0.15
N GLY A 621 -9.66 3.94 1.48
CA GLY A 621 -10.09 5.16 2.19
C GLY A 621 -11.61 5.33 2.29
N GLY A 622 -12.39 4.29 2.04
CA GLY A 622 -13.86 4.31 2.10
C GLY A 622 -14.42 4.60 3.50
N THR A 623 -13.67 4.31 4.56
CA THR A 623 -14.03 4.62 5.97
C THR A 623 -14.47 6.08 6.17
N ALA A 624 -13.79 7.04 5.53
CA ALA A 624 -14.10 8.47 5.67
C ALA A 624 -15.45 8.88 5.00
N LYS A 625 -15.95 8.04 4.09
CA LYS A 625 -17.25 8.24 3.42
C LYS A 625 -18.43 7.77 4.26
N ILE A 626 -18.21 6.88 5.23
CA ILE A 626 -19.27 6.35 6.11
C ILE A 626 -19.63 7.42 7.15
N LYS A 627 -20.89 7.88 7.11
CA LYS A 627 -21.47 8.92 7.97
C LYS A 627 -22.39 8.31 9.04
N PRO A 628 -22.69 9.02 10.15
CA PRO A 628 -23.60 8.54 11.19
C PRO A 628 -25.07 8.61 10.75
N LEU A 629 -25.41 7.97 9.63
CA LEU A 629 -26.76 7.92 9.05
C LEU A 629 -27.42 6.54 9.18
N LEU A 630 -26.66 5.52 9.64
CA LEU A 630 -27.08 4.12 9.65
C LEU A 630 -28.30 3.91 10.59
N PRO A 631 -29.24 3.03 10.23
CA PRO A 631 -30.31 2.65 11.13
C PRO A 631 -29.75 1.91 12.36
N PRO A 632 -30.49 1.84 13.48
CA PRO A 632 -30.07 1.03 14.61
C PRO A 632 -29.90 -0.45 14.20
N ILE A 633 -28.70 -0.98 14.45
CA ILE A 633 -28.36 -2.38 14.22
C ILE A 633 -28.33 -3.10 15.57
N ILE A 634 -29.02 -4.24 15.65
CA ILE A 634 -29.03 -5.13 16.81
C ILE A 634 -28.40 -6.46 16.40
N CYS A 635 -27.44 -6.95 17.17
CA CYS A 635 -26.76 -8.22 16.89
C CYS A 635 -27.11 -9.27 17.95
N ILE A 636 -27.45 -10.48 17.50
CA ILE A 636 -27.77 -11.64 18.33
C ILE A 636 -26.86 -12.79 17.86
N PRO A 637 -25.67 -12.96 18.47
CA PRO A 637 -24.73 -13.99 18.04
C PRO A 637 -25.26 -15.39 18.39
N THR A 638 -25.15 -16.32 17.45
CA THR A 638 -25.45 -17.75 17.67
C THR A 638 -24.18 -18.63 17.65
N THR A 639 -23.03 -18.00 17.44
CA THR A 639 -21.70 -18.60 17.49
C THR A 639 -20.76 -17.78 18.37
N SER A 640 -19.71 -18.39 18.91
CA SER A 640 -18.76 -17.72 19.81
C SER A 640 -17.36 -17.67 19.18
N GLY A 641 -17.19 -16.85 18.12
CA GLY A 641 -15.92 -16.71 17.39
C GLY A 641 -15.54 -15.26 17.08
N THR A 642 -16.12 -14.71 16.00
CA THR A 642 -15.72 -13.42 15.40
C THR A 642 -15.82 -12.17 16.30
N GLY A 643 -16.73 -12.17 17.29
CA GLY A 643 -17.05 -10.96 18.06
C GLY A 643 -17.61 -9.81 17.21
N SER A 644 -18.28 -10.11 16.09
CA SER A 644 -18.87 -9.09 15.20
C SER A 644 -19.89 -8.21 15.94
N GLU A 645 -20.54 -8.71 16.98
CA GLU A 645 -21.48 -7.96 17.81
C GLU A 645 -20.87 -6.76 18.55
N VAL A 646 -19.53 -6.65 18.67
CA VAL A 646 -18.86 -5.54 19.38
C VAL A 646 -17.86 -4.74 18.53
N ASN A 647 -17.51 -5.21 17.33
CA ASN A 647 -16.45 -4.63 16.53
C ASN A 647 -16.96 -3.68 15.41
N PRO A 648 -16.12 -2.77 14.88
CA PRO A 648 -16.50 -1.79 13.85
C PRO A 648 -16.39 -2.32 12.41
N TYR A 649 -16.28 -3.64 12.21
CA TYR A 649 -16.02 -4.22 10.90
C TYR A 649 -17.22 -4.97 10.34
N ALA A 650 -17.28 -5.04 9.01
CA ALA A 650 -18.09 -6.00 8.29
C ALA A 650 -17.29 -6.52 7.09
N VAL A 651 -17.17 -7.83 6.95
CA VAL A 651 -16.47 -8.48 5.83
C VAL A 651 -17.50 -8.93 4.80
N ILE A 652 -17.29 -8.50 3.55
CA ILE A 652 -18.16 -8.86 2.42
C ILE A 652 -17.34 -9.34 1.24
N THR A 653 -17.94 -10.17 0.39
CA THR A 653 -17.29 -10.77 -0.78
C THR A 653 -17.61 -9.99 -2.05
N ASP A 654 -16.59 -9.73 -2.85
CA ASP A 654 -16.71 -9.17 -4.18
C ASP A 654 -16.46 -10.27 -5.22
N LYS A 655 -17.54 -10.83 -5.77
CA LYS A 655 -17.47 -11.90 -6.76
C LYS A 655 -16.83 -11.45 -8.07
N GLU A 656 -16.94 -10.18 -8.44
CA GLU A 656 -16.32 -9.64 -9.66
C GLU A 656 -14.80 -9.49 -9.51
N ARG A 657 -14.32 -9.15 -8.31
CA ARG A 657 -12.88 -9.02 -8.01
C ARG A 657 -12.23 -10.29 -7.46
N ASP A 658 -13.00 -11.35 -7.24
CA ASP A 658 -12.58 -12.61 -6.61
C ASP A 658 -11.82 -12.38 -5.29
N LEU A 659 -12.34 -11.50 -4.44
CA LEU A 659 -11.73 -11.17 -3.15
C LEU A 659 -12.78 -10.83 -2.09
N LYS A 660 -12.38 -10.93 -0.82
CA LYS A 660 -13.10 -10.37 0.32
C LYS A 660 -12.54 -9.01 0.66
N PHE A 661 -13.39 -8.07 1.05
CA PHE A 661 -12.96 -6.77 1.52
C PHE A 661 -13.70 -6.37 2.79
N MET A 662 -13.08 -5.46 3.54
CA MET A 662 -13.55 -5.03 4.84
C MET A 662 -14.12 -3.62 4.78
N LEU A 663 -15.34 -3.47 5.30
CA LEU A 663 -15.91 -2.18 5.69
C LEU A 663 -15.48 -1.89 7.12
N MET A 664 -15.07 -0.66 7.40
CA MET A 664 -14.56 -0.26 8.71
C MET A 664 -15.08 1.12 9.08
N SER A 665 -15.84 1.22 10.18
CA SER A 665 -16.28 2.47 10.76
C SER A 665 -16.85 2.25 12.16
N ASN A 666 -16.62 3.18 13.10
CA ASN A 666 -17.28 3.17 14.40
C ASN A 666 -18.81 3.27 14.29
N HIS A 667 -19.34 3.72 13.14
CA HIS A 667 -20.77 3.74 12.89
C HIS A 667 -21.36 2.36 12.52
N LEU A 668 -20.52 1.36 12.24
CA LEU A 668 -20.93 -0.03 12.02
C LEU A 668 -21.00 -0.83 13.33
N ILE A 669 -20.51 -0.28 14.44
CA ILE A 669 -20.65 -0.91 15.76
C ILE A 669 -22.15 -1.00 16.07
N PRO A 670 -22.67 -2.17 16.43
CA PRO A 670 -24.09 -2.33 16.71
C PRO A 670 -24.57 -1.35 17.79
N ARG A 671 -25.85 -0.99 17.73
CA ARG A 671 -26.45 -0.18 18.79
C ARG A 671 -26.71 -1.02 20.05
N LEU A 672 -27.03 -2.30 19.86
CA LEU A 672 -27.29 -3.26 20.93
C LEU A 672 -26.71 -4.64 20.55
N ALA A 673 -25.93 -5.23 21.44
CA ALA A 673 -25.53 -6.64 21.38
C ALA A 673 -26.34 -7.46 22.40
N VAL A 674 -27.11 -8.43 21.93
CA VAL A 674 -27.95 -9.32 22.77
C VAL A 674 -27.31 -10.69 22.79
N ILE A 675 -26.43 -10.91 23.77
CA ILE A 675 -25.57 -12.09 23.86
C ILE A 675 -26.24 -13.10 24.80
N ASP A 676 -26.98 -14.03 24.21
CA ASP A 676 -27.68 -15.11 24.93
C ASP A 676 -27.01 -16.47 24.69
N PRO A 677 -26.26 -17.03 25.67
CA PRO A 677 -25.57 -18.31 25.53
C PRO A 677 -26.50 -19.50 25.21
N VAL A 678 -27.82 -19.38 25.41
CA VAL A 678 -28.79 -20.40 25.04
C VAL A 678 -28.84 -20.61 23.52
N TYR A 679 -28.59 -19.56 22.73
CA TYR A 679 -28.59 -19.63 21.27
C TYR A 679 -27.34 -20.31 20.71
N CYS A 680 -26.28 -20.41 21.51
CA CYS A 680 -25.06 -21.14 21.21
C CYS A 680 -25.16 -22.65 21.51
N LYS A 681 -26.21 -23.10 22.21
CA LYS A 681 -26.41 -24.50 22.64
C LYS A 681 -26.51 -25.48 21.46
N THR A 682 -27.11 -25.02 20.35
CA THR A 682 -27.37 -25.83 19.15
C THR A 682 -26.17 -25.93 18.22
N MET A 683 -25.04 -25.27 18.53
CA MET A 683 -23.82 -25.42 17.74
C MET A 683 -23.33 -26.88 17.76
N PRO A 684 -23.08 -27.49 16.59
CA PRO A 684 -22.43 -28.78 16.51
C PRO A 684 -21.05 -28.77 17.19
N PRO A 685 -20.51 -29.93 17.63
CA PRO A 685 -19.20 -30.01 18.25
C PRO A 685 -18.07 -29.41 17.38
N GLY A 686 -18.06 -29.69 16.08
CA GLY A 686 -17.09 -29.12 15.15
C GLY A 686 -17.14 -27.59 15.10
N LEU A 687 -18.32 -27.00 14.93
CA LEU A 687 -18.48 -25.53 14.91
C LEU A 687 -18.12 -24.90 16.26
N THR A 688 -18.40 -25.59 17.37
CA THR A 688 -18.01 -25.14 18.72
C THR A 688 -16.50 -24.99 18.83
N VAL A 689 -15.75 -25.98 18.32
CA VAL A 689 -14.28 -25.94 18.28
C VAL A 689 -13.80 -24.84 17.35
N GLU A 690 -14.26 -24.83 16.10
CA GLU A 690 -13.83 -23.87 15.07
C GLU A 690 -14.04 -22.43 15.53
N SER A 691 -15.22 -22.07 16.07
CA SER A 691 -15.47 -20.72 16.57
C SER A 691 -14.66 -20.40 17.83
N GLY A 692 -14.50 -21.37 18.74
CA GLY A 692 -13.76 -21.15 19.98
C GLY A 692 -12.26 -20.92 19.75
N ILE A 693 -11.66 -21.61 18.77
CA ILE A 693 -10.28 -21.40 18.37
C ILE A 693 -10.10 -20.07 17.63
N ASP A 694 -11.06 -19.68 16.79
CA ASP A 694 -11.08 -18.35 16.15
C ASP A 694 -11.05 -17.21 17.19
N ALA A 695 -11.92 -17.26 18.20
CA ALA A 695 -11.91 -16.31 19.32
C ALA A 695 -10.55 -16.27 20.05
N MET A 696 -9.93 -17.43 20.24
CA MET A 696 -8.61 -17.55 20.86
C MET A 696 -7.49 -16.99 19.98
N ALA A 697 -7.55 -17.22 18.67
CA ALA A 697 -6.60 -16.68 17.70
C ALA A 697 -6.64 -15.15 17.71
N HIS A 698 -7.84 -14.55 17.67
CA HIS A 698 -8.02 -13.11 17.82
C HIS A 698 -7.39 -12.55 19.10
N CYS A 699 -7.51 -13.28 20.23
CA CYS A 699 -6.89 -12.86 21.49
C CYS A 699 -5.36 -12.97 21.43
N ILE A 700 -4.81 -14.12 21.02
CA ILE A 700 -3.36 -14.38 21.05
C ILE A 700 -2.63 -13.47 20.05
N GLU A 701 -3.13 -13.35 18.82
CA GLU A 701 -2.53 -12.47 17.81
C GLU A 701 -2.70 -11.00 18.19
N GLY A 702 -3.90 -10.62 18.66
CA GLY A 702 -4.20 -9.27 19.12
C GLY A 702 -3.34 -8.83 20.31
N TYR A 703 -2.97 -9.74 21.21
CA TYR A 703 -2.12 -9.43 22.37
C TYR A 703 -0.74 -8.89 21.95
N VAL A 704 -0.15 -9.47 20.90
CA VAL A 704 1.25 -9.19 20.50
C VAL A 704 1.39 -8.35 19.24
N SER A 705 0.29 -8.08 18.51
CA SER A 705 0.31 -7.28 17.27
C SER A 705 1.01 -5.92 17.43
N LEU A 706 1.77 -5.53 16.40
CA LEU A 706 2.51 -4.26 16.33
C LEU A 706 1.74 -3.13 15.64
N ALA A 707 0.47 -3.33 15.25
CA ALA A 707 -0.31 -2.27 14.61
C ALA A 707 -0.51 -1.06 15.55
N ILE A 708 -0.78 -1.35 16.82
CA ILE A 708 -0.80 -0.37 17.93
C ILE A 708 0.18 -0.88 18.98
N PRO A 709 1.42 -0.36 19.05
CA PRO A 709 2.48 -0.97 19.87
C PRO A 709 2.14 -1.13 21.36
N TYR A 710 1.29 -0.25 21.90
CA TYR A 710 0.86 -0.30 23.30
C TYR A 710 -0.63 0.03 23.42
N HIS A 711 -1.45 -0.92 23.88
CA HIS A 711 -2.88 -0.68 24.15
C HIS A 711 -3.40 -1.57 25.30
N PRO A 712 -3.26 -1.14 26.56
CA PRO A 712 -3.48 -2.00 27.74
C PRO A 712 -4.92 -2.52 27.84
N TYR A 713 -5.90 -1.76 27.31
CA TYR A 713 -7.29 -2.22 27.28
C TYR A 713 -7.50 -3.42 26.36
N PHE A 714 -6.85 -3.45 25.19
CA PHE A 714 -7.00 -4.58 24.25
C PHE A 714 -6.23 -5.80 24.73
N GLU A 715 -5.05 -5.57 25.32
CA GLU A 715 -4.24 -6.62 25.94
C GLU A 715 -4.95 -7.28 27.12
N ALA A 716 -5.64 -6.50 27.96
CA ALA A 716 -6.45 -7.04 29.06
C ALA A 716 -7.61 -7.92 28.56
N MET A 717 -8.27 -7.52 27.46
CA MET A 717 -9.32 -8.34 26.84
C MET A 717 -8.74 -9.64 26.28
N ALA A 718 -7.60 -9.59 25.59
CA ALA A 718 -6.92 -10.77 25.08
C ALA A 718 -6.61 -11.79 26.19
N VAL A 719 -5.98 -11.34 27.27
CA VAL A 719 -5.65 -12.15 28.46
C VAL A 719 -6.90 -12.82 29.05
N TYR A 720 -7.98 -12.05 29.21
CA TYR A 720 -9.22 -12.59 29.76
C TYR A 720 -9.89 -13.59 28.81
N GLY A 721 -9.89 -13.32 27.50
CA GLY A 721 -10.42 -14.21 26.48
C GLY A 721 -9.73 -15.58 26.45
N VAL A 722 -8.40 -15.62 26.45
CA VAL A 722 -7.64 -16.89 26.47
C VAL A 722 -7.92 -17.70 27.74
N LYS A 723 -7.99 -17.03 28.90
CA LYS A 723 -8.35 -17.67 30.17
C LYS A 723 -9.73 -18.34 30.12
N LEU A 724 -10.72 -17.66 29.53
CA LEU A 724 -12.08 -18.20 29.38
C LEU A 724 -12.12 -19.37 28.40
N THR A 725 -11.42 -19.27 27.27
CA THR A 725 -11.31 -20.36 26.30
C THR A 725 -10.70 -21.61 26.93
N GLY A 726 -9.57 -21.46 27.62
CA GLY A 726 -8.91 -22.57 28.31
C GLY A 726 -9.78 -23.23 29.39
N ARG A 727 -10.56 -22.44 30.12
CA ARG A 727 -11.49 -22.92 31.14
C ARG A 727 -12.67 -23.71 30.57
N SER A 728 -13.19 -23.33 29.41
CA SER A 728 -14.56 -23.68 29.03
C SER A 728 -14.76 -24.27 27.63
N LEU A 729 -13.85 -24.09 26.67
CA LEU A 729 -14.07 -24.62 25.31
C LEU A 729 -14.18 -26.15 25.29
N ILE A 730 -13.31 -26.87 26.00
CA ILE A 730 -13.37 -28.34 26.08
C ILE A 730 -14.68 -28.80 26.74
N ARG A 731 -15.20 -28.06 27.72
CA ARG A 731 -16.49 -28.36 28.36
C ARG A 731 -17.65 -28.14 27.40
N ALA A 732 -17.66 -27.02 26.68
CA ALA A 732 -18.68 -26.71 25.68
C ALA A 732 -18.65 -27.70 24.50
N TYR A 733 -17.46 -28.16 24.09
CA TYR A 733 -17.27 -29.20 23.07
C TYR A 733 -17.86 -30.54 23.52
N LYS A 734 -17.50 -31.01 24.73
CA LYS A 734 -17.97 -32.29 25.27
C LYS A 734 -19.46 -32.29 25.65
N ASN A 735 -19.98 -31.14 26.08
CA ASN A 735 -21.37 -30.97 26.46
C ASN A 735 -21.88 -29.60 26.01
N GLY A 736 -22.53 -29.56 24.84
CA GLY A 736 -23.11 -28.33 24.29
C GLY A 736 -24.19 -27.69 25.16
N ASN A 737 -24.74 -28.42 26.14
CA ASN A 737 -25.74 -27.95 27.10
C ASN A 737 -25.13 -27.28 28.34
N ASP A 738 -23.80 -27.28 28.51
CA ASP A 738 -23.13 -26.56 29.60
C ASP A 738 -23.22 -25.04 29.38
N ILE A 739 -24.31 -24.44 29.85
CA ILE A 739 -24.59 -23.01 29.68
C ILE A 739 -23.51 -22.14 30.33
N SER A 740 -22.88 -22.57 31.43
CA SER A 740 -21.76 -21.84 32.02
C SER A 740 -20.57 -21.81 31.06
N ALA A 741 -20.24 -22.95 30.44
CA ALA A 741 -19.19 -23.00 29.43
C ALA A 741 -19.53 -22.19 28.17
N ARG A 742 -20.79 -22.24 27.70
CA ARG A 742 -21.26 -21.40 26.58
C ARG A 742 -21.19 -19.91 26.90
N THR A 743 -21.53 -19.53 28.13
CA THR A 743 -21.41 -18.15 28.63
C THR A 743 -19.98 -17.67 28.53
N ASP A 744 -19.04 -18.47 29.04
CA ASP A 744 -17.61 -18.16 28.95
C ASP A 744 -17.13 -18.01 27.52
N MET A 745 -17.55 -18.90 26.61
CA MET A 745 -17.16 -18.81 25.21
C MET A 745 -17.72 -17.57 24.52
N CYS A 746 -18.95 -17.15 24.83
CA CYS A 746 -19.50 -15.91 24.30
C CYS A 746 -18.68 -14.69 24.76
N MET A 747 -18.29 -14.66 26.04
CA MET A 747 -17.43 -13.60 26.56
C MET A 747 -16.01 -13.66 25.98
N ALA A 748 -15.47 -14.87 25.73
CA ALA A 748 -14.18 -15.04 25.05
C ALA A 748 -14.21 -14.50 23.61
N ALA A 749 -15.29 -14.75 22.87
CA ALA A 749 -15.50 -14.22 21.52
C ALA A 749 -15.59 -12.69 21.50
N LEU A 750 -16.32 -12.11 22.46
CA LEU A 750 -16.38 -10.66 22.66
C LEU A 750 -14.98 -10.08 22.95
N CYS A 751 -14.23 -10.72 23.85
CA CYS A 751 -12.87 -10.32 24.18
C CYS A 751 -11.96 -10.39 22.95
N GLY A 752 -12.06 -11.45 22.15
CA GLY A 752 -11.36 -11.58 20.87
C GLY A 752 -11.73 -10.46 19.90
N GLY A 753 -13.03 -10.19 19.73
CA GLY A 753 -13.58 -9.11 18.92
C GLY A 753 -13.03 -7.73 19.23
N ILE A 754 -12.72 -7.48 20.51
CA ILE A 754 -12.11 -6.23 20.99
C ILE A 754 -10.57 -6.29 20.87
N ALA A 755 -9.96 -7.42 21.21
CA ALA A 755 -8.50 -7.59 21.19
C ALA A 755 -7.94 -7.44 19.77
N PHE A 756 -8.62 -8.00 18.77
CA PHE A 756 -8.12 -7.94 17.38
C PHE A 756 -8.14 -6.52 16.79
N LEU A 757 -8.78 -5.54 17.44
CA LEU A 757 -8.65 -4.13 17.05
C LEU A 757 -7.21 -3.63 17.14
N LYS A 758 -6.35 -4.31 17.92
CA LYS A 758 -4.89 -4.09 17.96
C LYS A 758 -4.17 -4.60 16.70
N GLY A 759 -4.82 -5.39 15.86
CA GLY A 759 -4.28 -6.03 14.66
C GLY A 759 -4.07 -7.54 14.84
N LEU A 760 -3.76 -8.22 13.75
CA LEU A 760 -3.56 -9.67 13.66
C LEU A 760 -2.20 -9.98 13.00
N GLY A 761 -1.88 -11.25 12.76
CA GLY A 761 -0.57 -11.69 12.28
C GLY A 761 -0.61 -12.74 11.18
N ILE A 762 0.51 -13.44 11.00
CA ILE A 762 0.66 -14.50 9.98
C ILE A 762 -0.40 -15.60 10.11
N GLY A 763 -0.96 -15.82 11.31
CA GLY A 763 -2.01 -16.80 11.53
C GLY A 763 -3.23 -16.49 10.67
N HIS A 764 -3.76 -15.27 10.78
CA HIS A 764 -4.87 -14.84 9.94
C HIS A 764 -4.51 -14.69 8.46
N ALA A 765 -3.26 -14.34 8.13
CA ALA A 765 -2.81 -14.35 6.74
C ALA A 765 -2.93 -15.75 6.10
N ILE A 766 -2.57 -16.82 6.82
CA ILE A 766 -2.76 -18.20 6.36
C ILE A 766 -4.25 -18.56 6.35
N THR A 767 -5.00 -18.17 7.38
CA THR A 767 -6.46 -18.41 7.48
C THR A 767 -7.20 -17.86 6.27
N HIS A 768 -6.91 -16.63 5.85
CA HIS A 768 -7.52 -15.98 4.69
C HIS A 768 -7.28 -16.76 3.40
N VAL A 769 -6.06 -17.25 3.20
CA VAL A 769 -5.67 -17.98 1.99
C VAL A 769 -6.32 -19.36 1.93
N LEU A 770 -6.36 -20.07 3.06
CA LEU A 770 -7.06 -21.36 3.17
C LEU A 770 -8.56 -21.19 2.89
N GLY A 771 -9.18 -20.12 3.41
CA GLY A 771 -10.57 -19.81 3.14
C GLY A 771 -10.84 -19.45 1.68
N ALA A 772 -10.02 -18.58 1.09
CA ALA A 772 -10.23 -18.07 -0.27
C ALA A 772 -9.96 -19.11 -1.36
N HIS A 773 -8.91 -19.93 -1.23
CA HIS A 773 -8.51 -20.85 -2.30
C HIS A 773 -8.98 -22.30 -2.12
N TYR A 774 -9.41 -22.68 -0.92
CA TYR A 774 -9.84 -24.06 -0.61
C TYR A 774 -11.23 -24.12 0.01
N HIS A 775 -11.96 -22.99 0.03
CA HIS A 775 -13.31 -22.87 0.59
C HIS A 775 -13.43 -23.43 2.02
N MET A 776 -12.34 -23.33 2.78
CA MET A 776 -12.29 -23.80 4.15
C MET A 776 -13.07 -22.83 5.05
N PRO A 777 -13.96 -23.32 5.94
CA PRO A 777 -14.60 -22.46 6.94
C PRO A 777 -13.55 -21.69 7.75
N HIS A 778 -13.80 -20.40 8.01
CA HIS A 778 -12.80 -19.50 8.60
C HIS A 778 -12.22 -20.04 9.93
N GLY A 779 -13.08 -20.43 10.87
CA GLY A 779 -12.64 -20.99 12.16
C GLY A 779 -11.86 -22.30 12.03
N ARG A 780 -12.14 -23.11 11.00
CA ARG A 780 -11.33 -24.31 10.69
C ARG A 780 -9.95 -23.93 10.20
N ALA A 781 -9.86 -22.95 9.31
CA ALA A 781 -8.58 -22.45 8.81
C ALA A 781 -7.75 -21.79 9.93
N ALA A 782 -8.40 -21.09 10.87
CA ALA A 782 -7.77 -20.43 12.01
C ALA A 782 -7.05 -21.40 12.96
N ILE A 783 -7.48 -22.66 13.05
CA ILE A 783 -6.77 -23.71 13.82
C ILE A 783 -5.32 -23.86 13.35
N TYR A 784 -5.13 -23.98 12.04
CA TYR A 784 -3.81 -24.17 11.43
C TYR A 784 -3.03 -22.86 11.39
N GLY A 785 -3.71 -21.76 11.08
CA GLY A 785 -3.14 -20.41 11.12
C GLY A 785 -2.55 -20.09 12.49
N LEU A 786 -3.30 -20.29 13.57
CA LEU A 786 -2.85 -20.01 14.94
C LEU A 786 -1.62 -20.84 15.33
N LEU A 787 -1.58 -22.13 14.94
CA LEU A 787 -0.41 -22.96 15.20
C LEU A 787 0.84 -22.45 14.46
N CYS A 788 0.70 -22.08 13.18
CA CYS A 788 1.78 -21.45 12.43
C CYS A 788 2.20 -20.11 13.04
N PHE A 789 1.25 -19.30 13.54
CA PHE A 789 1.53 -18.04 14.22
C PHE A 789 2.38 -18.25 15.48
N VAL A 790 1.97 -19.17 16.36
CA VAL A 790 2.71 -19.49 17.58
C VAL A 790 4.11 -20.00 17.25
N LYS A 791 4.24 -20.91 16.28
CA LYS A 791 5.55 -21.41 15.82
C LYS A 791 6.45 -20.33 15.23
N ALA A 792 5.88 -19.38 14.47
CA ALA A 792 6.64 -18.30 13.86
C ALA A 792 7.16 -17.28 14.89
N ASN A 793 6.36 -17.01 15.92
CA ASN A 793 6.59 -15.95 16.89
C ASN A 793 7.16 -16.42 18.24
N LYS A 794 7.42 -17.72 18.39
CA LYS A 794 7.86 -18.36 19.65
C LYS A 794 9.02 -17.64 20.34
N GLU A 795 10.05 -17.29 19.57
CA GLU A 795 11.24 -16.63 20.12
C GLU A 795 11.01 -15.14 20.39
N THR A 796 10.34 -14.44 19.47
CA THR A 796 10.09 -12.99 19.57
C THR A 796 9.11 -12.65 20.70
N CYS A 797 8.11 -13.49 20.93
CA CYS A 797 7.03 -13.27 21.89
C CYS A 797 7.12 -14.19 23.12
N LYS A 798 8.32 -14.64 23.48
CA LYS A 798 8.53 -15.67 24.51
C LYS A 798 7.80 -15.36 25.83
N GLU A 799 7.96 -14.15 26.36
CA GLU A 799 7.33 -13.76 27.62
C GLU A 799 5.80 -13.72 27.50
N GLN A 800 5.30 -13.06 26.45
CA GLN A 800 3.87 -12.94 26.16
C GLN A 800 3.20 -14.30 25.94
N PHE A 801 3.90 -15.25 25.32
CA PHE A 801 3.38 -16.59 25.06
C PHE A 801 3.38 -17.46 26.31
N VAL A 802 4.30 -17.26 27.25
CA VAL A 802 4.23 -17.91 28.58
C VAL A 802 2.95 -17.49 29.30
N ASP A 803 2.59 -16.19 29.27
CA ASP A 803 1.33 -15.72 29.86
C ASP A 803 0.13 -16.44 29.25
N MET A 804 0.07 -16.49 27.92
CA MET A 804 -1.03 -17.15 27.20
C MET A 804 -1.10 -18.66 27.50
N ALA A 805 0.05 -19.34 27.55
CA ALA A 805 0.14 -20.78 27.85
C ALA A 805 -0.36 -21.07 29.28
N GLN A 806 0.03 -20.23 30.24
CA GLN A 806 -0.40 -20.34 31.63
C GLN A 806 -1.89 -20.11 31.79
N LEU A 807 -2.49 -19.23 30.99
CA LEU A 807 -3.92 -18.96 31.00
C LEU A 807 -4.73 -20.05 30.28
N LEU A 808 -4.19 -20.61 29.21
CA LEU A 808 -4.83 -21.66 28.40
C LEU A 808 -4.95 -22.98 29.16
N ASN A 809 -3.83 -23.52 29.65
CA ASN A 809 -3.79 -24.85 30.26
C ASN A 809 -2.64 -25.04 31.26
N ARG A 810 -2.10 -23.96 31.84
CA ARG A 810 -0.98 -24.00 32.81
C ARG A 810 0.34 -24.51 32.22
N SER A 811 0.47 -24.51 30.90
CA SER A 811 1.74 -24.82 30.23
C SER A 811 2.74 -23.65 30.36
N ASN A 812 4.03 -23.95 30.22
CA ASN A 812 5.10 -22.95 30.10
C ASN A 812 5.50 -22.68 28.63
N ASP A 813 4.92 -23.43 27.70
CA ASP A 813 5.15 -23.30 26.27
C ASP A 813 3.79 -23.29 25.55
N LEU A 814 3.52 -22.22 24.80
CA LEU A 814 2.24 -22.03 24.13
C LEU A 814 2.05 -23.01 22.96
N GLU A 815 3.11 -23.42 22.27
CA GLU A 815 3.02 -24.39 21.18
C GLU A 815 2.64 -25.77 21.73
N GLU A 816 3.35 -26.23 22.77
CA GLU A 816 3.03 -27.50 23.44
C GLU A 816 1.63 -27.45 24.08
N GLY A 817 1.30 -26.33 24.71
CA GLY A 817 0.00 -26.08 25.30
C GLY A 817 -1.11 -26.15 24.25
N LEU A 818 -0.94 -25.50 23.11
CA LEU A 818 -1.91 -25.51 22.02
C LEU A 818 -2.08 -26.91 21.41
N LEU A 819 -0.99 -27.66 21.21
CA LEU A 819 -1.04 -29.03 20.70
C LEU A 819 -1.71 -30.01 21.67
N GLU A 820 -1.49 -29.86 22.99
CA GLU A 820 -2.24 -30.61 24.01
C GLU A 820 -3.73 -30.28 23.97
N PHE A 821 -4.04 -28.99 23.85
CA PHE A 821 -5.40 -28.50 23.78
C PHE A 821 -6.14 -29.03 22.54
N TYR A 822 -5.48 -29.00 21.37
CA TYR A 822 -5.99 -29.55 20.12
C TYR A 822 -6.24 -31.05 20.19
N ARG A 823 -5.34 -31.82 20.81
CA ARG A 823 -5.56 -33.27 21.06
C ARG A 823 -6.81 -33.53 21.91
N ARG A 824 -7.10 -32.69 22.90
CA ARG A 824 -8.28 -32.83 23.77
C ARG A 824 -9.60 -32.42 23.11
N LEU A 825 -9.53 -31.74 21.97
CA LEU A 825 -10.64 -31.34 21.11
C LEU A 825 -10.78 -32.23 19.86
N ASP A 826 -10.00 -33.32 19.77
CA ASP A 826 -9.96 -34.25 18.63
C ASP A 826 -9.69 -33.56 17.27
N ILE A 827 -8.86 -32.52 17.28
CA ILE A 827 -8.51 -31.77 16.07
C ILE A 827 -7.36 -32.46 15.32
N PRO A 828 -7.55 -32.86 14.04
CA PRO A 828 -6.46 -33.41 13.23
C PRO A 828 -5.52 -32.29 12.76
N ILE A 829 -4.26 -32.29 13.21
CA ILE A 829 -3.24 -31.33 12.76
C ILE A 829 -2.52 -31.88 11.54
N SER A 830 -3.25 -31.94 10.41
CA SER A 830 -2.75 -32.45 9.14
C SER A 830 -3.42 -31.69 8.00
N LEU A 831 -2.66 -30.90 7.23
CA LEU A 831 -3.19 -30.23 6.03
C LEU A 831 -3.59 -31.26 4.95
N LYS A 832 -2.90 -32.39 4.90
CA LYS A 832 -3.24 -33.51 3.98
C LYS A 832 -4.61 -34.10 4.28
N ALA A 833 -4.96 -34.27 5.56
CA ALA A 833 -6.28 -34.75 5.97
C ALA A 833 -7.42 -33.79 5.57
N LEU A 834 -7.11 -32.53 5.29
CA LEU A 834 -8.06 -31.52 4.80
C LEU A 834 -8.18 -31.48 3.28
N GLY A 835 -7.47 -32.35 2.57
CA GLY A 835 -7.48 -32.39 1.10
C GLY A 835 -6.62 -31.32 0.44
N ILE A 836 -5.71 -30.67 1.17
CA ILE A 836 -4.76 -29.71 0.60
C ILE A 836 -3.64 -30.48 -0.13
N PRO A 837 -3.42 -30.28 -1.44
CA PRO A 837 -2.30 -30.92 -2.14
C PRO A 837 -0.95 -30.39 -1.66
N LYS A 838 0.09 -31.24 -1.67
CA LYS A 838 1.43 -30.86 -1.18
C LYS A 838 2.08 -29.77 -2.04
N GLU A 839 1.85 -29.84 -3.35
CA GLU A 839 2.29 -28.87 -4.35
C GLU A 839 1.72 -27.47 -4.09
N ASP A 840 0.55 -27.42 -3.47
CA ASP A 840 -0.21 -26.20 -3.20
C ASP A 840 0.30 -25.43 -1.97
N LEU A 841 1.16 -26.03 -1.14
CA LEU A 841 1.79 -25.31 -0.02
C LEU A 841 2.61 -24.10 -0.47
N LYS A 842 3.22 -24.18 -1.67
CA LYS A 842 3.92 -23.02 -2.27
C LYS A 842 2.96 -21.89 -2.62
N LYS A 843 1.79 -22.24 -3.15
CA LYS A 843 0.73 -21.30 -3.46
C LYS A 843 0.20 -20.65 -2.18
N ILE A 844 -0.02 -21.43 -1.12
CA ILE A 844 -0.48 -20.91 0.18
C ILE A 844 0.55 -19.94 0.77
N ALA A 845 1.82 -20.34 0.83
CA ALA A 845 2.90 -19.50 1.32
C ALA A 845 3.03 -18.19 0.53
N PHE A 846 2.91 -18.29 -0.81
CA PHE A 846 2.91 -17.13 -1.69
C PHE A 846 1.79 -16.15 -1.34
N TYR A 847 0.53 -16.57 -1.36
CA TYR A 847 -0.59 -15.65 -1.09
C TYR A 847 -0.57 -15.12 0.36
N ALA A 848 -0.20 -15.95 1.34
CA ALA A 848 -0.19 -15.53 2.76
C ALA A 848 0.86 -14.45 3.01
N SER A 849 2.05 -14.59 2.43
CA SER A 849 3.10 -13.57 2.51
C SER A 849 2.80 -12.29 1.72
N ARG A 850 1.68 -12.23 0.98
CA ARG A 850 1.17 -11.00 0.33
C ARG A 850 -0.02 -10.38 1.07
N ASP A 851 -0.53 -10.99 2.15
CA ASP A 851 -1.47 -10.32 3.06
C ASP A 851 -0.75 -9.23 3.85
N ALA A 852 -0.73 -8.02 3.28
CA ALA A 852 0.15 -6.94 3.72
C ALA A 852 -0.18 -6.40 5.11
N VAL A 853 -1.47 -6.34 5.47
CA VAL A 853 -1.89 -5.79 6.76
C VAL A 853 -1.42 -6.73 7.86
N ASN A 854 -1.88 -7.98 7.82
CA ASN A 854 -1.60 -8.98 8.85
C ASN A 854 -0.10 -9.22 9.04
N MET A 855 0.65 -9.31 7.94
CA MET A 855 2.07 -9.57 8.04
C MET A 855 2.92 -8.34 8.40
N ALA A 856 2.42 -7.11 8.23
CA ALA A 856 3.12 -5.90 8.71
C ALA A 856 2.89 -5.67 10.22
N THR A 857 1.82 -6.24 10.75
CA THR A 857 1.45 -6.16 12.17
C THR A 857 1.92 -7.37 12.96
N ASP A 858 2.38 -8.43 12.30
CA ASP A 858 3.02 -9.58 12.94
C ASP A 858 4.29 -9.15 13.73
N PRO A 859 4.52 -9.70 14.93
CA PRO A 859 5.71 -9.40 15.73
C PRO A 859 7.02 -9.82 15.06
N THR A 860 6.98 -10.87 14.22
CA THR A 860 8.15 -11.38 13.52
C THR A 860 8.04 -11.06 12.04
N SER A 861 9.11 -10.54 11.45
CA SER A 861 9.21 -10.38 9.99
C SER A 861 9.37 -11.75 9.30
N VAL A 862 8.26 -12.47 9.09
CA VAL A 862 8.26 -13.82 8.50
C VAL A 862 8.41 -13.79 6.98
N SER A 863 9.38 -14.56 6.45
CA SER A 863 9.60 -14.71 5.00
C SER A 863 8.68 -15.77 4.38
N GLU A 864 8.36 -15.65 3.09
CA GLU A 864 7.60 -16.66 2.31
C GLU A 864 8.18 -18.08 2.50
N LYS A 865 9.51 -18.21 2.48
CA LYS A 865 10.20 -19.48 2.71
C LYS A 865 9.86 -20.05 4.10
N ARG A 866 9.88 -19.21 5.14
CA ARG A 866 9.53 -19.65 6.50
C ARG A 866 8.04 -20.04 6.59
N ILE A 867 7.15 -19.33 5.89
CA ILE A 867 5.73 -19.75 5.81
C ILE A 867 5.64 -21.15 5.19
N LEU A 868 6.35 -21.40 4.09
CA LEU A 868 6.37 -22.72 3.45
C LEU A 868 6.91 -23.81 4.39
N GLU A 869 7.99 -23.55 5.12
CA GLU A 869 8.53 -24.47 6.13
C GLU A 869 7.49 -24.78 7.22
N LEU A 870 6.82 -23.76 7.75
CA LEU A 870 5.75 -23.93 8.76
C LEU A 870 4.60 -24.79 8.24
N LEU A 871 4.17 -24.57 6.99
CA LEU A 871 3.12 -25.37 6.35
C LEU A 871 3.56 -26.82 6.11
N GLN A 872 4.84 -27.05 5.80
CA GLN A 872 5.41 -28.39 5.65
C GLN A 872 5.49 -29.14 6.98
N GLU A 873 5.79 -28.44 8.08
CA GLU A 873 5.83 -29.00 9.44
C GLU A 873 4.46 -29.57 9.88
N ILE A 874 3.35 -29.04 9.35
CA ILE A 874 1.97 -29.44 9.71
C ILE A 874 1.23 -30.17 8.56
N TYR A 875 1.97 -30.65 7.56
CA TYR A 875 1.37 -31.22 6.36
C TYR A 875 0.83 -32.65 6.56
N GLU A 876 1.65 -33.54 7.12
CA GLU A 876 1.27 -34.94 7.41
C GLU A 876 0.44 -35.01 8.69
#